data_AF-A0A9P1CYG6-F1
#
_entry.id   AF-A0A9P1CYG6-F1
#
_cell.length_a   1.000
_cell.length_b   1.000
_cell.length_c   1.000
_cell.angle_alpha   90.00
_cell.angle_beta   90.00
_cell.angle_gamma   90.00
#
_symmetry.space_group_name_H-M   'P 1'
#
loop_
_entity.id
_entity.type
_entity.pdbx_description
1 polymer ?
#
loop_
_entity_poly.entity_id
_entity_poly.type
_entity_poly.pdbx_seq_one_letter_code
_entity_poly.pdbx_strand_id
1 'polypeptide(L)'
;MDEQQQKEFISEHMDSDLQFVLSDNGVSLGAQVAVARRYGTLRKFRALGDSRAEIRQACLQDFAIPQDNPADRAETAAIVSSWEVAQEFIAKETEIRAEAKVLGQPRTLQVHERQAMVKAVEAVYGVLQESETPSVEYLSVKAEETETNEPVAASLDEVSSRKDSTTSQMQTGLDSTGHIRITKTKVKSKLPSNTEEYRRAMRVEMYAWLCMAARYKAKAWLHGLTAAPFNRFVDFILGEKVYNIQVPSLVGDGQTRVKPDWGIILNFEHRLRKEAFKLVVRDGATLADALNQVIHDAELKETYFTTPVALRAAMSAQADPPQQKWQRKLEAEGRIELQLHEIDIERSQEHDLRKQELWDNVHELLRFQWKKYPGPRPLRNRTWPKGFPWLSNENGKIVAEANEFIFRCLDACTIAVQFEGWYFWEHPEDLGLVQDEVPGSIWQWTEVHELLAMSAGITFAIHQCHFGALTPKPTRLMCNVKISDKRCFFGMPKFDSRFKYLGPLPVACGHTHVHKLMGKTANRWNTSPSASYPDGLCKFIVEIILVAHATSGRGCKDAPNLNASQVPNLNGLPAGSRDPSSQVSTGPKDVQRGNLNGLPAGSKDPSPQVSTGQRDVQRCAQEVVQVDSGSEAEAPDTTTAEDRGGESTAFRLATGKLVESPFSRETLENLRKQWAGLLPDPVSALVVAEGQPFLLHGLAQWLEIFEDPDVDSLVNVEDSFSTGVPVGVLEPLPRTPQVFPPKLKHKKLDESEFNPLAVNYPSARVSVADLEKKFLEEEALGRMFPIRLPVAQEKFGADKVRVAAMAAITKPDGSVRPLHDGTHSVQVNNAIVYKDQIQCPGPPEVAAAVREALESREAPFAISADIKAAHRLVKIRPSDWGFLACRADSDSQTVWINKCGTFGISSAPYWWAKLFSLVGRFVGHLMSTTWFLHMVYVDDLHGAFTGLRKFHNMWVWILAFELIGTPFGYHKFRGGFSVEFVGFQMKYDTKEVGVTIRRGDWLRDWILAAADKRYVVVTRDFAEFLGRLGFVSQLLVWMKPHLSPLYAWSAATGSSTVAKLPDTVILTLKYILAELQMEQRVPLLEAHDDKVAINAGEPPALFTLGTGAFVSQVALAPKRAQHSG
;
A
#
# COMPACT_ATOMS: atom_id res chain seq x y z
N MET A 1 -21.81 67.94 15.35
CA MET A 1 -21.00 66.91 16.01
C MET A 1 -19.58 67.40 16.01
N ASP A 2 -18.95 67.45 17.17
CA ASP A 2 -17.50 67.75 17.27
C ASP A 2 -16.68 66.63 16.58
N GLU A 3 -15.43 66.89 16.21
CA GLU A 3 -14.61 65.95 15.42
C GLU A 3 -14.46 64.58 16.11
N GLN A 4 -14.34 64.58 17.44
CA GLN A 4 -14.29 63.38 18.25
C GLN A 4 -15.61 62.59 18.20
N GLN A 5 -16.74 63.30 18.29
CA GLN A 5 -18.09 62.70 18.20
C GLN A 5 -18.38 62.15 16.79
N GLN A 6 -17.82 62.77 15.75
CA GLN A 6 -17.94 62.27 14.37
C GLN A 6 -17.21 60.93 14.21
N LYS A 7 -15.99 60.81 14.75
CA LYS A 7 -15.21 59.56 14.73
C LYS A 7 -15.89 58.44 15.51
N GLU A 8 -16.43 58.73 16.69
CA GLU A 8 -17.19 57.76 17.49
C GLU A 8 -18.45 57.28 16.75
N PHE A 9 -19.23 58.20 16.18
CA PHE A 9 -20.43 57.84 15.43
C PHE A 9 -20.12 56.98 14.20
N ILE A 10 -19.05 57.30 13.47
CA ILE A 10 -18.58 56.50 12.34
C ILE A 10 -18.19 55.09 12.80
N SER A 11 -17.44 54.96 13.91
CA SER A 11 -17.04 53.67 14.45
C SER A 11 -18.21 52.79 14.87
N GLU A 12 -19.32 53.38 15.33
CA GLU A 12 -20.51 52.65 15.79
C GLU A 12 -21.47 52.28 14.64
N HIS A 13 -21.59 53.13 13.63
CA HIS A 13 -22.65 53.03 12.61
C HIS A 13 -22.16 52.67 11.21
N MET A 14 -20.85 52.55 10.99
CA MET A 14 -20.26 52.18 9.70
C MET A 14 -19.37 50.94 9.81
N ASP A 15 -19.44 50.01 8.86
CA ASP A 15 -18.55 48.85 8.82
C ASP A 15 -17.08 49.23 8.53
N SER A 16 -16.15 48.40 9.00
CA SER A 16 -14.71 48.70 8.93
C SER A 16 -14.19 48.79 7.49
N ASP A 17 -14.79 48.04 6.57
CA ASP A 17 -14.38 48.03 5.17
C ASP A 17 -14.82 49.32 4.46
N LEU A 18 -16.05 49.81 4.69
CA LEU A 18 -16.51 51.08 4.15
C LEU A 18 -15.77 52.27 4.79
N GLN A 19 -15.43 52.20 6.08
CA GLN A 19 -14.54 53.17 6.74
C GLN A 19 -13.19 53.29 6.03
N PHE A 20 -12.58 52.15 5.69
CA PHE A 20 -11.32 52.12 4.97
C PHE A 20 -11.47 52.72 3.57
N VAL A 21 -12.45 52.27 2.79
CA VAL A 21 -12.68 52.71 1.39
C VAL A 21 -12.92 54.23 1.31
N LEU A 22 -13.75 54.79 2.20
CA LEU A 22 -14.04 56.23 2.20
C LEU A 22 -12.84 57.06 2.65
N SER A 23 -12.05 56.57 3.61
CA SER A 23 -10.87 57.27 4.10
C SER A 23 -9.73 57.27 3.08
N ASP A 24 -9.49 56.15 2.40
CA ASP A 24 -8.45 55.99 1.38
C ASP A 24 -8.69 56.90 0.17
N ASN A 25 -9.96 57.08 -0.21
CA ASN A 25 -10.39 57.99 -1.28
C ASN A 25 -10.51 59.46 -0.84
N GLY A 26 -10.15 59.80 0.41
CA GLY A 26 -10.09 61.19 0.89
C GLY A 26 -11.45 61.85 1.16
N VAL A 27 -12.49 61.08 1.48
CA VAL A 27 -13.82 61.63 1.84
C VAL A 27 -13.75 62.31 3.21
N SER A 28 -14.29 63.53 3.33
CA SER A 28 -14.23 64.30 4.58
C SER A 28 -15.01 63.60 5.71
N LEU A 29 -14.63 63.89 6.96
CA LEU A 29 -15.31 63.36 8.16
C LEU A 29 -16.82 63.71 8.18
N GLY A 30 -17.19 64.90 7.68
CA GLY A 30 -18.60 65.31 7.59
C GLY A 30 -19.39 64.44 6.60
N ALA A 31 -18.82 64.17 5.43
CA ALA A 31 -19.43 63.29 4.43
C ALA A 31 -19.45 61.82 4.87
N GLN A 32 -18.42 61.34 5.57
CA GLN A 32 -18.41 59.98 6.14
C GLN A 32 -19.55 59.78 7.16
N VAL A 33 -19.82 60.78 8.00
CA VAL A 33 -20.99 60.77 8.90
C VAL A 33 -22.30 60.75 8.11
N ALA A 34 -22.40 61.48 7.00
CA ALA A 34 -23.59 61.47 6.15
C ALA A 34 -23.86 60.08 5.54
N VAL A 35 -22.82 59.39 5.08
CA VAL A 35 -22.91 58.00 4.59
C VAL A 35 -23.30 57.04 5.73
N ALA A 36 -22.66 57.14 6.90
CA ALA A 36 -22.92 56.29 8.05
C ALA A 36 -24.38 56.34 8.55
N ARG A 37 -25.07 57.48 8.40
CA ARG A 37 -26.47 57.65 8.85
C ARG A 37 -27.47 56.71 8.18
N ARG A 38 -27.26 56.34 6.92
CA ARG A 38 -28.23 55.55 6.13
C ARG A 38 -27.61 54.37 5.39
N TYR A 39 -26.34 54.48 4.99
CA TYR A 39 -25.64 53.53 4.14
C TYR A 39 -24.37 52.98 4.80
N GLY A 40 -24.36 52.85 6.13
CA GLY A 40 -23.21 52.41 6.94
C GLY A 40 -22.72 50.96 6.72
N THR A 41 -23.12 50.28 5.65
CA THR A 41 -22.54 48.98 5.28
C THR A 41 -22.13 49.01 3.82
N LEU A 42 -21.01 48.39 3.47
CA LEU A 42 -20.47 48.34 2.11
C LEU A 42 -21.52 47.86 1.07
N ARG A 43 -22.36 46.89 1.44
CA ARG A 43 -23.45 46.38 0.59
C ARG A 43 -24.56 47.41 0.34
N LYS A 44 -24.97 48.15 1.37
CA LYS A 44 -25.99 49.22 1.23
C LYS A 44 -25.42 50.40 0.44
N PHE A 45 -24.15 50.73 0.64
CA PHE A 45 -23.47 51.77 -0.10
C PHE A 45 -23.32 51.42 -1.59
N ARG A 46 -22.96 50.18 -1.92
CA ARG A 46 -22.93 49.69 -3.30
C ARG A 46 -24.31 49.73 -3.98
N ALA A 47 -25.37 49.42 -3.24
CA ALA A 47 -26.75 49.45 -3.72
C ALA A 47 -27.37 50.85 -3.81
N LEU A 48 -26.59 51.92 -3.58
CA LEU A 48 -27.05 53.31 -3.62
C LEU A 48 -27.50 53.76 -5.03
N GLY A 49 -26.99 53.13 -6.08
CA GLY A 49 -27.34 53.38 -7.47
C GLY A 49 -26.63 52.40 -8.40
N ASP A 50 -26.96 52.43 -9.69
CA ASP A 50 -26.37 51.58 -10.73
C ASP A 50 -25.45 52.37 -11.69
N SER A 51 -25.48 53.71 -11.63
CA SER A 51 -24.69 54.58 -12.50
C SER A 51 -24.00 55.74 -11.75
N ARG A 52 -22.87 56.23 -12.29
CA ARG A 52 -22.18 57.43 -11.77
C ARG A 52 -23.10 58.66 -11.70
N ALA A 53 -24.10 58.74 -12.57
CA ALA A 53 -25.06 59.84 -12.58
C ALA A 53 -26.00 59.80 -11.37
N GLU A 54 -26.51 58.61 -11.02
CA GLU A 54 -27.35 58.39 -9.85
C GLU A 54 -26.60 58.66 -8.55
N ILE A 55 -25.33 58.26 -8.44
CA ILE A 55 -24.53 58.53 -7.24
C ILE A 55 -24.26 60.03 -7.08
N ARG A 56 -24.00 60.77 -8.17
CA ARG A 56 -23.89 62.23 -8.11
C ARG A 56 -25.20 62.89 -7.66
N GLN A 57 -26.33 62.34 -8.09
CA GLN A 57 -27.64 62.80 -7.63
C GLN A 57 -27.88 62.45 -6.16
N ALA A 58 -27.46 61.28 -5.69
CA ALA A 58 -27.52 60.87 -4.29
C ALA A 58 -26.61 61.75 -3.40
N CYS A 59 -25.44 62.19 -3.89
CA CYS A 59 -24.61 63.16 -3.17
C CYS A 59 -25.34 64.49 -2.90
N LEU A 60 -26.16 64.94 -3.85
CA LEU A 60 -26.97 66.14 -3.68
C LEU A 60 -28.20 65.90 -2.78
N GLN A 61 -28.90 64.78 -2.98
CA GLN A 61 -30.20 64.51 -2.35
C GLN A 61 -30.09 63.89 -0.95
N ASP A 62 -29.17 62.95 -0.77
CA ASP A 62 -29.02 62.15 0.47
C ASP A 62 -27.90 62.67 1.36
N PHE A 63 -26.80 63.15 0.78
CA PHE A 63 -25.63 63.66 1.52
C PHE A 63 -25.57 65.18 1.62
N ALA A 64 -26.48 65.89 0.94
CA ALA A 64 -26.60 67.35 0.93
C ALA A 64 -25.31 68.09 0.52
N ILE A 65 -24.57 67.55 -0.44
CA ILE A 65 -23.36 68.15 -1.01
C ILE A 65 -23.72 68.86 -2.33
N PRO A 66 -23.83 70.21 -2.35
CA PRO A 66 -24.11 70.96 -3.59
C PRO A 66 -22.92 70.91 -4.55
N GLN A 67 -23.11 71.11 -5.86
CA GLN A 67 -22.00 71.08 -6.84
C GLN A 67 -21.55 72.47 -7.30
N ASP A 68 -21.78 73.49 -6.46
CA ASP A 68 -21.69 74.89 -6.86
C ASP A 68 -20.27 75.46 -6.78
N ASN A 69 -19.37 74.82 -6.02
CA ASN A 69 -17.98 75.24 -5.87
C ASN A 69 -16.99 74.09 -6.22
N PRO A 70 -15.69 74.37 -6.43
CA PRO A 70 -14.70 73.34 -6.74
C PRO A 70 -14.44 72.33 -5.61
N ALA A 71 -14.59 72.72 -4.34
CA ALA A 71 -14.36 71.84 -3.18
C ALA A 71 -15.46 70.77 -3.06
N ASP A 72 -16.72 71.16 -3.20
CA ASP A 72 -17.86 70.24 -3.11
C ASP A 72 -17.91 69.28 -4.31
N ARG A 73 -17.43 69.75 -5.48
CA ARG A 73 -17.24 68.87 -6.66
C ARG A 73 -16.12 67.86 -6.44
N ALA A 74 -15.05 68.23 -5.75
CA ALA A 74 -13.97 67.30 -5.37
C ALA A 74 -14.47 66.27 -4.34
N GLU A 75 -15.27 66.70 -3.37
CA GLU A 75 -15.88 65.80 -2.38
C GLU A 75 -16.88 64.82 -3.00
N THR A 76 -17.71 65.29 -3.93
CA THR A 76 -18.58 64.42 -4.73
C THR A 76 -17.77 63.40 -5.53
N ALA A 77 -16.63 63.80 -6.11
CA ALA A 77 -15.77 62.89 -6.85
C ALA A 77 -15.14 61.80 -5.95
N ALA A 78 -14.74 62.16 -4.73
CA ALA A 78 -14.22 61.20 -3.74
C ALA A 78 -15.26 60.15 -3.34
N ILE A 79 -16.52 60.54 -3.16
CA ILE A 79 -17.62 59.60 -2.84
C ILE A 79 -17.93 58.69 -4.03
N VAL A 80 -17.97 59.23 -5.26
CA VAL A 80 -18.17 58.42 -6.47
C VAL A 80 -17.03 57.42 -6.62
N SER A 81 -15.76 57.83 -6.44
CA SER A 81 -14.60 56.93 -6.47
C SER A 81 -14.71 55.83 -5.42
N SER A 82 -15.11 56.18 -4.20
CA SER A 82 -15.33 55.22 -3.11
C SER A 82 -16.42 54.20 -3.45
N TRP A 83 -17.49 54.62 -4.13
CA TRP A 83 -18.57 53.74 -4.56
C TRP A 83 -18.10 52.76 -5.64
N GLU A 84 -17.28 53.20 -6.59
CA GLU A 84 -16.68 52.31 -7.61
C GLU A 84 -15.78 51.25 -6.97
N VAL A 85 -14.93 51.66 -6.02
CA VAL A 85 -14.09 50.72 -5.25
C VAL A 85 -14.97 49.73 -4.47
N ALA A 86 -16.07 50.18 -3.87
CA ALA A 86 -17.00 49.30 -3.18
C ALA A 86 -17.69 48.29 -4.13
N GLN A 87 -17.97 48.66 -5.38
CA GLN A 87 -18.49 47.74 -6.40
C GLN A 87 -17.47 46.65 -6.74
N GLU A 88 -16.22 47.04 -7.03
CA GLU A 88 -15.15 46.11 -7.35
C GLU A 88 -14.87 45.16 -6.18
N PHE A 89 -14.86 45.68 -4.94
CA PHE A 89 -14.63 44.90 -3.74
C PHE A 89 -15.69 43.80 -3.55
N ILE A 90 -16.97 44.14 -3.69
CA ILE A 90 -18.08 43.17 -3.56
C ILE A 90 -18.11 42.18 -4.74
N ALA A 91 -17.80 42.64 -5.96
CA ALA A 91 -17.70 41.77 -7.12
C ALA A 91 -16.60 40.73 -6.90
N LYS A 92 -15.41 41.16 -6.46
CA LYS A 92 -14.29 40.25 -6.20
C LYS A 92 -14.55 39.32 -5.02
N GLU A 93 -15.22 39.79 -3.97
CA GLU A 93 -15.64 38.95 -2.85
C GLU A 93 -16.60 37.83 -3.30
N THR A 94 -17.54 38.17 -4.20
CA THR A 94 -18.50 37.22 -4.76
C THR A 94 -17.81 36.21 -5.66
N GLU A 95 -16.86 36.64 -6.47
CA GLU A 95 -16.02 35.80 -7.34
C GLU A 95 -15.20 34.80 -6.50
N ILE A 96 -14.44 35.27 -5.49
CA ILE A 96 -13.63 34.38 -4.62
C ILE A 96 -14.51 33.35 -3.90
N ARG A 97 -15.71 33.74 -3.46
CA ARG A 97 -16.67 32.82 -2.85
C ARG A 97 -17.20 31.78 -3.86
N ALA A 98 -17.45 32.20 -5.10
CA ALA A 98 -17.87 31.30 -6.17
C ALA A 98 -16.75 30.33 -6.57
N GLU A 99 -15.52 30.82 -6.74
CA GLU A 99 -14.32 30.03 -7.03
C GLU A 99 -14.04 28.99 -5.94
N ALA A 100 -14.11 29.38 -4.65
CA ALA A 100 -13.93 28.45 -3.55
C ALA A 100 -14.97 27.32 -3.56
N LYS A 101 -16.22 27.65 -3.91
CA LYS A 101 -17.32 26.67 -4.04
C LYS A 101 -17.12 25.74 -5.25
N VAL A 102 -16.64 26.25 -6.38
CA VAL A 102 -16.31 25.45 -7.57
C VAL A 102 -15.12 24.51 -7.31
N LEU A 103 -14.13 24.97 -6.55
CA LEU A 103 -12.92 24.22 -6.23
C LEU A 103 -13.08 23.25 -5.05
N GLY A 104 -14.23 23.23 -4.39
CA GLY A 104 -14.51 22.40 -3.21
C GLY A 104 -13.57 22.70 -2.03
N GLN A 105 -13.15 23.96 -1.87
CA GLN A 105 -12.25 24.39 -0.80
C GLN A 105 -12.98 25.36 0.17
N PRO A 106 -12.71 25.29 1.49
CA PRO A 106 -13.28 26.23 2.44
C PRO A 106 -12.91 27.66 2.08
N ARG A 107 -13.90 28.55 2.03
CA ARG A 107 -13.67 29.97 1.81
C ARG A 107 -12.73 30.49 2.90
N THR A 108 -11.61 31.09 2.51
CA THR A 108 -10.72 31.74 3.48
C THR A 108 -11.42 32.94 4.09
N LEU A 109 -11.59 32.92 5.41
CA LEU A 109 -12.17 34.06 6.14
C LEU A 109 -11.27 35.28 6.02
N GLN A 110 -11.87 36.45 5.78
CA GLN A 110 -11.12 37.70 5.64
C GLN A 110 -10.49 38.12 6.97
N VAL A 111 -9.43 38.93 6.91
CA VAL A 111 -8.64 39.30 8.08
C VAL A 111 -9.49 40.00 9.14
N HIS A 112 -10.33 40.96 8.74
CA HIS A 112 -11.21 41.68 9.66
C HIS A 112 -12.27 40.75 10.29
N GLU A 113 -12.84 39.81 9.51
CA GLU A 113 -13.84 38.87 10.01
C GLU A 113 -13.24 38.00 11.12
N ARG A 114 -12.05 37.43 10.88
CA ARG A 114 -11.35 36.60 11.87
C ARG A 114 -11.01 37.39 13.12
N GLN A 115 -10.51 38.62 12.95
CA GLN A 115 -10.17 39.49 14.07
C GLN A 115 -11.41 39.86 14.91
N ALA A 116 -12.55 40.12 14.28
CA ALA A 116 -13.80 40.40 14.98
C ALA A 116 -14.29 39.18 15.79
N MET A 117 -14.22 37.98 15.21
CA MET A 117 -14.60 36.73 15.88
C MET A 117 -13.72 36.46 17.11
N VAL A 118 -12.40 36.59 16.96
CA VAL A 118 -11.45 36.38 18.07
C VAL A 118 -11.61 37.46 19.15
N LYS A 119 -11.74 38.73 18.77
CA LYS A 119 -11.98 39.82 19.74
C LYS A 119 -13.26 39.64 20.54
N ALA A 120 -14.33 39.13 19.91
CA ALA A 120 -15.58 38.86 20.61
C ALA A 120 -15.42 37.78 21.68
N VAL A 121 -14.60 36.77 21.43
CA VAL A 121 -14.25 35.74 22.43
C VAL A 121 -13.31 36.30 23.49
N GLU A 122 -12.31 37.09 23.11
CA GLU A 122 -11.36 37.72 24.05
C GLU A 122 -12.03 38.71 25.01
N ALA A 123 -13.08 39.39 24.57
CA ALA A 123 -13.87 40.28 25.41
C ALA A 123 -14.55 39.56 26.58
N VAL A 124 -14.87 38.26 26.42
CA VAL A 124 -15.56 37.44 27.43
C VAL A 124 -14.59 36.59 28.24
N TYR A 125 -13.58 36.00 27.60
CA TYR A 125 -12.69 35.01 28.20
C TYR A 125 -11.26 35.52 28.45
N GLY A 126 -10.97 36.79 28.12
CA GLY A 126 -9.64 37.39 28.23
C GLY A 126 -8.76 37.11 27.01
N VAL A 127 -7.57 37.70 27.00
CA VAL A 127 -6.62 37.60 25.88
C VAL A 127 -6.19 36.15 25.66
N LEU A 128 -6.41 35.64 24.44
CA LEU A 128 -6.08 34.26 24.09
C LEU A 128 -4.60 34.13 23.72
N GLN A 129 -3.94 33.06 24.20
CA GLN A 129 -2.58 32.75 23.78
C GLN A 129 -2.56 32.16 22.37
N GLU A 130 -1.48 32.36 21.61
CA GLU A 130 -1.35 31.81 20.23
C GLU A 130 -1.53 30.29 20.15
N SER A 131 -1.22 29.59 21.25
CA SER A 131 -1.38 28.14 21.41
C SER A 131 -2.82 27.66 21.55
N GLU A 132 -3.74 28.58 21.88
CA GLU A 132 -5.15 28.32 22.16
C GLU A 132 -6.05 29.03 21.15
N THR A 133 -5.57 30.09 20.50
CA THR A 133 -6.24 30.73 19.37
C THR A 133 -6.33 29.76 18.20
N PRO A 134 -7.53 29.50 17.64
CA PRO A 134 -7.69 28.68 16.43
C PRO A 134 -6.91 29.21 15.23
N SER A 135 -6.41 28.31 14.37
CA SER A 135 -5.72 28.70 13.14
C SER A 135 -6.68 29.32 12.13
N VAL A 136 -6.11 30.06 11.16
CA VAL A 136 -6.86 30.69 10.07
C VAL A 136 -7.59 29.64 9.24
N GLU A 137 -6.89 28.57 8.90
CA GLU A 137 -7.38 27.46 8.12
C GLU A 137 -8.49 26.73 8.86
N TYR A 138 -8.33 26.50 10.17
CA TYR A 138 -9.32 25.79 10.98
C TYR A 138 -10.61 26.58 11.16
N LEU A 139 -10.51 27.90 11.41
CA LEU A 139 -11.70 28.77 11.45
C LEU A 139 -12.45 28.78 10.12
N SER A 140 -11.74 28.71 8.99
CA SER A 140 -12.36 28.68 7.66
C SER A 140 -13.14 27.39 7.43
N VAL A 141 -12.60 26.24 7.86
CA VAL A 141 -13.33 24.95 7.84
C VAL A 141 -14.57 25.00 8.72
N LYS A 142 -14.47 25.50 9.96
CA LYS A 142 -15.61 25.58 10.88
C LYS A 142 -16.68 26.59 10.46
N ALA A 143 -16.28 27.67 9.79
CA ALA A 143 -17.22 28.61 9.19
C ALA A 143 -18.04 27.95 8.08
N GLU A 144 -17.40 27.17 7.20
CA GLU A 144 -18.10 26.41 6.16
C GLU A 144 -19.09 25.40 6.76
N GLU A 145 -18.65 24.57 7.72
CA GLU A 145 -19.52 23.62 8.44
C GLU A 145 -20.73 24.31 9.09
N THR A 146 -20.52 25.51 9.64
CA THR A 146 -21.59 26.31 10.26
C THR A 146 -22.55 26.87 9.23
N GLU A 147 -22.04 27.31 8.07
CA GLU A 147 -22.83 27.84 6.96
C GLU A 147 -23.72 26.75 6.34
N THR A 148 -23.15 25.57 6.06
CA THR A 148 -23.85 24.41 5.48
C THR A 148 -24.80 23.72 6.45
N ASN A 149 -24.77 24.06 7.75
CA ASN A 149 -25.55 23.39 8.81
C ASN A 149 -25.18 21.91 9.01
N GLU A 150 -23.95 21.53 8.69
CA GLU A 150 -23.44 20.17 8.84
C GLU A 150 -22.19 20.18 9.73
N PRO A 151 -22.31 20.46 11.04
CA PRO A 151 -21.17 20.45 11.93
C PRO A 151 -20.63 19.04 12.14
N VAL A 152 -19.31 18.87 12.06
CA VAL A 152 -18.65 17.57 12.18
C VAL A 152 -17.58 17.62 13.27
N ALA A 153 -17.50 16.56 14.08
CA ALA A 153 -16.38 16.35 14.99
C ALA A 153 -15.08 16.17 14.18
N ALA A 154 -14.19 17.16 14.26
CA ALA A 154 -12.86 17.04 13.71
C ALA A 154 -12.04 16.03 14.52
N SER A 155 -11.17 15.27 13.85
CA SER A 155 -10.18 14.49 14.58
C SER A 155 -9.19 15.44 15.27
N LEU A 156 -8.60 15.05 16.40
CA LEU A 156 -7.74 15.97 17.16
C LEU A 156 -6.44 16.35 16.42
N ASP A 157 -6.03 15.59 15.39
CA ASP A 157 -4.97 15.96 14.43
C ASP A 157 -5.41 16.97 13.35
N GLU A 158 -6.67 17.35 13.32
CA GLU A 158 -7.21 18.36 12.39
C GLU A 158 -7.46 19.69 13.12
N VAL A 159 -7.60 19.65 14.45
CA VAL A 159 -7.70 20.83 15.30
C VAL A 159 -6.34 21.52 15.36
N SER A 160 -6.23 22.70 14.74
CA SER A 160 -4.97 23.46 14.66
C SER A 160 -5.09 24.85 15.28
N SER A 161 -4.06 25.25 16.00
CA SER A 161 -3.93 26.58 16.62
C SER A 161 -3.14 27.55 15.75
N ARG A 162 -3.18 28.84 16.06
CA ARG A 162 -2.39 29.88 15.39
C ARG A 162 -0.90 29.59 15.49
N LYS A 163 -0.43 29.02 16.60
CA LYS A 163 0.95 28.54 16.74
C LYS A 163 1.35 27.44 15.72
N ASP A 164 0.39 26.65 15.24
CA ASP A 164 0.65 25.56 14.30
C ASP A 164 0.65 26.06 12.83
N SER A 165 0.01 27.21 12.56
CA SER A 165 -0.13 27.80 11.21
C SER A 165 1.16 28.33 10.58
N THR A 166 2.23 28.51 11.36
CA THR A 166 3.53 29.00 10.89
C THR A 166 4.33 27.98 10.06
N THR A 167 3.79 26.76 9.88
CA THR A 167 4.48 25.60 9.27
C THR A 167 3.90 25.18 7.91
N SER A 168 3.16 26.05 7.21
CA SER A 168 2.50 25.70 5.95
C SER A 168 3.50 25.57 4.79
N GLN A 169 3.56 24.39 4.16
CA GLN A 169 4.23 24.19 2.88
C GLN A 169 3.24 24.43 1.73
N MET A 170 3.64 25.26 0.76
CA MET A 170 2.89 25.55 -0.46
C MET A 170 3.26 24.52 -1.53
N GLN A 171 2.27 23.86 -2.13
CA GLN A 171 2.49 22.99 -3.28
C GLN A 171 1.78 23.58 -4.51
N THR A 172 2.55 23.83 -5.57
CA THR A 172 2.04 24.26 -6.88
C THR A 172 1.75 23.03 -7.73
N GLY A 173 0.50 22.87 -8.16
CA GLY A 173 0.09 21.94 -9.21
C GLY A 173 -0.57 22.71 -10.36
N LEU A 174 -0.73 22.09 -11.53
CA LEU A 174 -1.51 22.64 -12.64
C LEU A 174 -2.83 21.87 -12.74
N ASP A 175 -3.93 22.57 -13.00
CA ASP A 175 -5.19 21.91 -13.35
C ASP A 175 -5.22 21.49 -14.84
N SER A 176 -6.26 20.75 -15.22
CA SER A 176 -6.47 20.26 -16.60
C SER A 176 -6.70 21.37 -17.62
N THR A 177 -6.90 22.62 -17.18
CA THR A 177 -7.01 23.80 -18.04
C THR A 177 -5.71 24.59 -18.17
N GLY A 178 -4.66 24.18 -17.46
CA GLY A 178 -3.35 24.83 -17.50
C GLY A 178 -3.19 26.00 -16.53
N HIS A 179 -4.11 26.19 -15.57
CA HIS A 179 -3.95 27.22 -14.53
C HIS A 179 -3.13 26.69 -13.34
N ILE A 180 -2.25 27.55 -12.83
CA ILE A 180 -1.38 27.24 -11.68
C ILE A 180 -2.25 27.21 -10.42
N ARG A 181 -2.52 26.01 -9.92
CA ARG A 181 -3.20 25.72 -8.67
C ARG A 181 -2.19 25.68 -7.52
N ILE A 182 -2.14 26.74 -6.72
CA ILE A 182 -1.43 26.75 -5.44
C ILE A 182 -2.32 26.07 -4.41
N THR A 183 -2.06 24.79 -4.10
CA THR A 183 -2.77 24.09 -3.02
C THR A 183 -1.91 24.17 -1.76
N LYS A 184 -2.38 24.88 -0.74
CA LYS A 184 -1.78 24.81 0.60
C LYS A 184 -2.12 23.45 1.19
N THR A 185 -1.12 22.62 1.42
CA THR A 185 -1.31 21.30 2.02
C THR A 185 -1.80 21.47 3.45
N LYS A 186 -2.95 20.85 3.79
CA LYS A 186 -3.47 20.82 5.18
C LYS A 186 -2.43 20.14 6.08
N VAL A 187 -1.74 20.92 6.91
CA VAL A 187 -0.83 20.38 7.94
C VAL A 187 -1.71 19.78 9.03
N LYS A 188 -1.72 18.46 9.14
CA LYS A 188 -2.34 17.77 10.27
C LYS A 188 -1.53 18.07 11.53
N SER A 189 -2.18 18.58 12.58
CA SER A 189 -1.59 18.72 13.91
C SER A 189 -1.31 17.33 14.52
N LYS A 190 -0.44 17.26 15.53
CA LYS A 190 -0.07 15.98 16.14
C LYS A 190 -1.20 15.50 17.07
N LEU A 191 -1.61 14.23 16.95
CA LEU A 191 -2.53 13.58 17.92
C LEU A 191 -2.02 13.75 19.36
N PRO A 192 -2.86 14.17 20.31
CA PRO A 192 -2.45 14.38 21.70
C PRO A 192 -1.87 13.13 22.34
N SER A 193 -0.66 13.26 22.90
CA SER A 193 0.05 12.13 23.52
C SER A 193 -0.12 12.02 25.03
N ASN A 194 -0.56 13.11 25.66
CA ASN A 194 -0.73 13.23 27.09
C ASN A 194 -1.96 14.10 27.40
N THR A 195 -2.34 14.13 28.68
CA THR A 195 -3.55 14.83 29.14
C THR A 195 -3.50 16.34 28.92
N GLU A 196 -2.32 16.97 28.98
CA GLU A 196 -2.17 18.43 28.75
C GLU A 196 -2.28 18.80 27.28
N GLU A 197 -1.66 18.02 26.38
CA GLU A 197 -1.84 18.18 24.94
C GLU A 197 -3.30 17.99 24.54
N TYR A 198 -4.01 17.05 25.19
CA TYR A 198 -5.44 16.82 24.96
C TYR A 198 -6.28 18.00 25.43
N ARG A 199 -6.05 18.51 26.65
CA ARG A 199 -6.70 19.72 27.17
C ARG A 199 -6.50 20.91 26.24
N ARG A 200 -5.27 21.09 25.75
CA ARG A 200 -4.95 22.20 24.83
C ARG A 200 -5.69 22.06 23.50
N ALA A 201 -5.70 20.88 22.87
CA ALA A 201 -6.44 20.64 21.64
C ALA A 201 -7.95 20.90 21.83
N MET A 202 -8.51 20.45 22.95
CA MET A 202 -9.91 20.69 23.29
C MET A 202 -10.23 22.16 23.58
N ARG A 203 -9.28 22.94 24.12
CA ARG A 203 -9.44 24.41 24.25
C ARG A 203 -9.47 25.10 22.90
N VAL A 204 -8.61 24.69 21.96
CA VAL A 204 -8.63 25.24 20.59
C VAL A 204 -9.97 24.92 19.92
N GLU A 205 -10.46 23.69 20.07
CA GLU A 205 -11.78 23.28 19.58
C GLU A 205 -12.91 24.11 20.19
N MET A 206 -12.89 24.28 21.51
CA MET A 206 -13.85 25.11 22.25
C MET A 206 -13.85 26.55 21.75
N TYR A 207 -12.69 27.19 21.63
CA TYR A 207 -12.60 28.57 21.15
C TYR A 207 -12.99 28.71 19.68
N ALA A 208 -12.74 27.70 18.84
CA ALA A 208 -13.21 27.70 17.45
C ALA A 208 -14.75 27.76 17.38
N TRP A 209 -15.45 26.93 18.16
CA TRP A 209 -16.91 26.93 18.20
C TRP A 209 -17.50 28.17 18.88
N LEU A 210 -16.82 28.74 19.89
CA LEU A 210 -17.22 30.04 20.47
C LEU A 210 -17.07 31.19 19.47
N CYS A 211 -16.02 31.18 18.64
CA CYS A 211 -15.87 32.11 17.51
C CYS A 211 -17.04 31.96 16.52
N MET A 212 -17.47 30.73 16.21
CA MET A 212 -18.64 30.50 15.36
C MET A 212 -19.93 31.03 15.99
N ALA A 213 -20.15 30.78 17.29
CA ALA A 213 -21.33 31.26 18.02
C ALA A 213 -21.40 32.80 18.09
N ALA A 214 -20.25 33.48 18.22
CA ALA A 214 -20.18 34.94 18.24
C ALA A 214 -20.64 35.57 16.91
N ARG A 215 -20.31 34.94 15.78
CA ARG A 215 -20.64 35.42 14.42
C ARG A 215 -22.02 34.97 13.97
N TYR A 216 -22.30 33.67 14.04
CA TYR A 216 -23.48 33.04 13.47
C TYR A 216 -24.63 32.97 14.48
N LYS A 217 -24.99 34.12 15.08
CA LYS A 217 -26.04 34.22 16.12
C LYS A 217 -27.41 33.67 15.70
N ALA A 218 -27.67 33.62 14.39
CA ALA A 218 -28.91 33.10 13.81
C ALA A 218 -29.01 31.55 13.83
N LYS A 219 -27.91 30.83 14.11
CA LYS A 219 -27.89 29.36 14.12
C LYS A 219 -28.38 28.84 15.47
N ALA A 220 -29.56 28.25 15.50
CA ALA A 220 -30.24 27.83 16.74
C ALA A 220 -29.41 26.85 17.59
N TRP A 221 -28.66 25.93 16.98
CA TRP A 221 -27.88 24.92 17.69
C TRP A 221 -26.60 25.46 18.36
N LEU A 222 -26.19 26.69 18.03
CA LEU A 222 -25.09 27.42 18.70
C LEU A 222 -25.59 28.32 19.84
N HIS A 223 -26.91 28.41 20.05
CA HIS A 223 -27.48 29.28 21.07
C HIS A 223 -27.10 28.79 22.49
N GLY A 224 -26.68 29.70 23.35
CA GLY A 224 -26.28 29.39 24.72
C GLY A 224 -24.93 28.66 24.86
N LEU A 225 -24.14 28.53 23.78
CA LEU A 225 -22.83 27.88 23.85
C LEU A 225 -21.84 28.69 24.71
N THR A 226 -21.31 28.05 25.75
CA THR A 226 -20.29 28.61 26.67
C THR A 226 -19.11 27.64 26.77
N ALA A 227 -18.05 28.02 27.49
CA ALA A 227 -16.92 27.12 27.77
C ALA A 227 -17.28 25.92 28.69
N ALA A 228 -18.34 26.02 29.48
CA ALA A 228 -18.64 25.05 30.55
C ALA A 228 -18.93 23.61 30.06
N PRO A 229 -19.73 23.37 28.99
CA PRO A 229 -19.93 22.03 28.44
C PRO A 229 -18.64 21.35 27.98
N PHE A 230 -17.73 22.09 27.34
CA PHE A 230 -16.43 21.56 26.89
C PHE A 230 -15.54 21.17 28.08
N ASN A 231 -15.50 22.00 29.13
CA ASN A 231 -14.74 21.69 30.35
C ASN A 231 -15.28 20.42 31.03
N ARG A 232 -16.60 20.31 31.20
CA ARG A 232 -17.23 19.09 31.76
C ARG A 232 -16.94 17.84 30.92
N PHE A 233 -16.93 17.98 29.59
CA PHE A 233 -16.58 16.89 28.68
C PHE A 233 -15.13 16.42 28.91
N VAL A 234 -14.18 17.36 28.99
CA VAL A 234 -12.76 17.06 29.25
C VAL A 234 -12.57 16.41 30.62
N ASP A 235 -13.26 16.93 31.65
CA ASP A 235 -13.19 16.38 33.01
C ASP A 235 -13.75 14.96 33.10
N PHE A 236 -14.78 14.63 32.31
CA PHE A 236 -15.31 13.28 32.21
C PHE A 236 -14.30 12.30 31.57
N ILE A 237 -13.70 12.67 30.44
CA ILE A 237 -12.71 11.83 29.73
C ILE A 237 -11.48 11.58 30.61
N LEU A 238 -10.99 12.62 31.29
CA LEU A 238 -9.81 12.54 32.15
C LEU A 238 -10.12 12.09 33.60
N GLY A 239 -11.39 11.85 33.92
CA GLY A 239 -11.87 11.51 35.25
C GLY A 239 -11.78 10.03 35.62
N GLU A 240 -12.29 9.70 36.80
CA GLU A 240 -12.31 8.34 37.38
C GLU A 240 -13.05 7.30 36.54
N LYS A 241 -14.01 7.76 35.73
CA LYS A 241 -14.88 6.86 34.95
C LYS A 241 -14.24 6.35 33.66
N VAL A 242 -13.21 7.02 33.14
CA VAL A 242 -12.60 6.72 31.83
C VAL A 242 -11.09 6.59 31.99
N TYR A 243 -10.33 7.69 32.05
CA TYR A 243 -8.87 7.62 32.14
C TYR A 243 -8.36 6.90 33.39
N ASN A 244 -9.01 7.11 34.53
CA ASN A 244 -8.61 6.56 35.82
C ASN A 244 -9.40 5.30 36.23
N ILE A 245 -10.13 4.66 35.32
CA ILE A 245 -10.85 3.42 35.63
C ILE A 245 -9.86 2.31 36.01
N GLN A 246 -10.17 1.56 37.05
CA GLN A 246 -9.35 0.45 37.53
C GLN A 246 -10.13 -0.85 37.32
N VAL A 247 -9.68 -1.68 36.37
CA VAL A 247 -10.31 -2.98 36.08
C VAL A 247 -9.57 -4.09 36.83
N PRO A 248 -10.27 -4.97 37.58
CA PRO A 248 -9.66 -6.14 38.21
C PRO A 248 -9.13 -7.14 37.18
N SER A 249 -7.90 -7.64 37.36
CA SER A 249 -7.34 -8.73 36.53
C SER A 249 -8.03 -10.05 36.84
N LEU A 250 -8.36 -10.85 35.82
CA LEU A 250 -8.94 -12.19 35.94
C LEU A 250 -7.89 -13.31 36.14
N VAL A 251 -6.61 -12.97 36.12
CA VAL A 251 -5.50 -13.93 36.28
C VAL A 251 -4.53 -13.40 37.33
N GLY A 252 -4.42 -14.13 38.45
CA GLY A 252 -3.43 -13.91 39.53
C GLY A 252 -3.82 -12.88 40.60
N ASP A 253 -3.64 -13.26 41.87
CA ASP A 253 -3.89 -12.51 43.12
C ASP A 253 -4.10 -11.00 42.97
N GLY A 254 -5.35 -10.58 42.71
CA GLY A 254 -6.03 -9.32 43.08
C GLY A 254 -5.32 -7.95 43.00
N GLN A 255 -4.05 -7.83 42.61
CA GLN A 255 -3.23 -6.63 42.80
C GLN A 255 -2.77 -5.96 41.51
N THR A 256 -2.84 -6.63 40.35
CA THR A 256 -2.43 -6.01 39.08
C THR A 256 -3.60 -5.28 38.44
N ARG A 257 -3.70 -3.97 38.70
CA ARG A 257 -4.74 -3.08 38.15
C ARG A 257 -4.34 -2.64 36.74
N VAL A 258 -5.16 -2.96 35.73
CA VAL A 258 -4.88 -2.61 34.33
C VAL A 258 -5.43 -1.21 34.04
N LYS A 259 -4.56 -0.30 33.57
CA LYS A 259 -4.97 1.02 33.04
C LYS A 259 -5.36 0.90 31.56
N PRO A 260 -6.41 1.60 31.10
CA PRO A 260 -6.80 1.62 29.69
C PRO A 260 -5.72 2.24 28.79
N ASP A 261 -5.54 1.69 27.59
CA ASP A 261 -4.63 2.21 26.57
C ASP A 261 -5.08 3.59 26.07
N TRP A 262 -4.14 4.54 25.97
CA TRP A 262 -4.44 5.93 25.55
C TRP A 262 -5.11 6.01 24.18
N GLY A 263 -4.78 5.08 23.25
CA GLY A 263 -5.42 5.02 21.94
C GLY A 263 -6.90 4.63 22.03
N ILE A 264 -7.28 3.78 22.99
CA ILE A 264 -8.70 3.44 23.24
C ILE A 264 -9.44 4.68 23.76
N ILE A 265 -8.82 5.47 24.64
CA ILE A 265 -9.42 6.68 25.23
C ILE A 265 -9.66 7.76 24.16
N LEU A 266 -8.69 8.04 23.29
CA LEU A 266 -8.84 9.01 22.19
C LEU A 266 -9.91 8.55 21.18
N ASN A 267 -9.95 7.26 20.85
CA ASN A 267 -11.00 6.73 19.98
C ASN A 267 -12.39 6.88 20.61
N PHE A 268 -12.51 6.64 21.91
CA PHE A 268 -13.75 6.78 22.65
C PHE A 268 -14.21 8.24 22.71
N GLU A 269 -13.32 9.16 23.08
CA GLU A 269 -13.58 10.60 23.11
C GLU A 269 -14.04 11.14 21.75
N HIS A 270 -13.34 10.80 20.67
CA HIS A 270 -13.70 11.22 19.32
C HIS A 270 -15.08 10.66 18.92
N ARG A 271 -15.40 9.43 19.35
CA ARG A 271 -16.72 8.84 19.14
C ARG A 271 -17.81 9.59 19.89
N LEU A 272 -17.60 9.98 21.14
CA LEU A 272 -18.56 10.78 21.91
C LEU A 272 -18.81 12.15 21.26
N ARG A 273 -17.77 12.83 20.77
CA ARG A 273 -17.95 14.08 20.02
C ARG A 273 -18.75 13.85 18.74
N LYS A 274 -18.48 12.78 17.98
CA LYS A 274 -19.27 12.44 16.78
C LYS A 274 -20.74 12.22 17.08
N GLU A 275 -21.06 11.51 18.17
CA GLU A 275 -22.45 11.34 18.58
C GLU A 275 -23.08 12.68 19.02
N ALA A 276 -22.34 13.55 19.71
CA ALA A 276 -22.85 14.88 20.06
C ALA A 276 -23.24 15.71 18.82
N PHE A 277 -22.39 15.74 17.78
CA PHE A 277 -22.73 16.42 16.53
C PHE A 277 -23.87 15.74 15.76
N LYS A 278 -24.05 14.41 15.88
CA LYS A 278 -25.23 13.75 15.34
C LYS A 278 -26.52 14.15 16.06
N LEU A 279 -26.50 14.29 17.38
CA LEU A 279 -27.66 14.79 18.15
C LEU A 279 -28.01 16.23 17.72
N VAL A 280 -27.02 17.05 17.40
CA VAL A 280 -27.23 18.41 16.86
C VAL A 280 -27.91 18.36 15.49
N VAL A 281 -27.42 17.52 14.57
CA VAL A 281 -27.94 17.46 13.19
C VAL A 281 -29.30 16.75 13.11
N ARG A 282 -29.46 15.62 13.81
CA ARG A 282 -30.64 14.75 13.69
C ARG A 282 -31.75 15.12 14.66
N ASP A 283 -31.39 15.41 15.90
CA ASP A 283 -32.34 15.56 17.02
C ASP A 283 -32.54 17.03 17.42
N GLY A 284 -31.90 17.97 16.68
CA GLY A 284 -32.08 19.42 16.84
C GLY A 284 -31.56 19.98 18.16
N ALA A 285 -30.76 19.22 18.91
CA ALA A 285 -30.22 19.64 20.19
C ALA A 285 -29.21 20.80 20.03
N THR A 286 -29.07 21.63 21.07
CA THR A 286 -27.95 22.58 21.12
C THR A 286 -26.63 21.83 21.30
N LEU A 287 -25.52 22.37 20.79
CA LEU A 287 -24.21 21.74 20.98
C LEU A 287 -23.85 21.63 22.47
N ALA A 288 -24.28 22.59 23.28
CA ALA A 288 -24.09 22.58 24.72
C ALA A 288 -24.81 21.39 25.38
N ASP A 289 -26.07 21.13 25.00
CA ASP A 289 -26.85 20.01 25.55
C ASP A 289 -26.37 18.67 25.03
N ALA A 290 -26.05 18.58 23.73
CA ALA A 290 -25.55 17.37 23.11
C ALA A 290 -24.25 16.87 23.76
N LEU A 291 -23.30 17.78 24.06
CA LEU A 291 -22.07 17.42 24.77
C LEU A 291 -22.33 16.91 26.20
N ASN A 292 -23.37 17.39 26.88
CA ASN A 292 -23.73 16.90 28.21
C ASN A 292 -24.47 15.55 28.15
N GLN A 293 -25.27 15.31 27.12
CA GLN A 293 -26.00 14.06 26.95
C GLN A 293 -25.05 12.89 26.71
N VAL A 294 -24.09 13.02 25.79
CA VAL A 294 -23.20 11.92 25.42
C VAL A 294 -22.30 11.42 26.54
N ILE A 295 -21.94 12.27 27.51
CA ILE A 295 -21.11 11.86 28.66
C ILE A 295 -21.89 11.07 29.72
N HIS A 296 -23.23 11.09 29.68
CA HIS A 296 -24.10 10.31 30.55
C HIS A 296 -24.61 9.03 29.88
N ASP A 297 -24.30 8.81 28.61
CA ASP A 297 -24.72 7.64 27.85
C ASP A 297 -23.91 6.39 28.24
N ALA A 298 -24.58 5.45 28.91
CA ALA A 298 -23.97 4.21 29.37
C ALA A 298 -23.68 3.22 28.23
N GLU A 299 -24.53 3.19 27.20
CA GLU A 299 -24.42 2.26 26.06
C GLU A 299 -23.19 2.60 25.21
N LEU A 300 -22.96 3.90 24.96
CA LEU A 300 -21.76 4.37 24.27
C LEU A 300 -20.50 3.98 25.04
N LYS A 301 -20.50 4.11 26.37
CA LYS A 301 -19.36 3.74 27.22
C LYS A 301 -19.10 2.23 27.24
N GLU A 302 -20.15 1.41 27.28
CA GLU A 302 -19.99 -0.04 27.27
C GLU A 302 -19.40 -0.52 25.94
N THR A 303 -20.04 -0.11 24.84
CA THR A 303 -19.72 -0.56 23.47
C THR A 303 -18.33 -0.12 23.02
N TYR A 304 -17.99 1.15 23.23
CA TYR A 304 -16.80 1.75 22.62
C TYR A 304 -15.61 1.91 23.57
N PHE A 305 -15.80 1.68 24.87
CA PHE A 305 -14.74 1.80 25.86
C PHE A 305 -14.55 0.53 26.70
N THR A 306 -15.61 0.01 27.33
CA THR A 306 -15.48 -1.11 28.29
C THR A 306 -15.14 -2.45 27.60
N THR A 307 -15.86 -2.80 26.53
CA THR A 307 -15.66 -4.07 25.80
C THR A 307 -14.27 -4.20 25.13
N PRO A 308 -13.75 -3.17 24.43
CA PRO A 308 -12.39 -3.22 23.88
C PRO A 308 -11.29 -3.36 24.93
N VAL A 309 -11.47 -2.75 26.11
CA VAL A 309 -10.54 -2.88 27.23
C VAL A 309 -10.51 -4.32 27.76
N ALA A 310 -11.68 -4.97 27.87
CA ALA A 310 -11.79 -6.36 28.35
C ALA A 310 -11.21 -7.40 27.37
N LEU A 311 -11.54 -7.32 26.08
CA LEU A 311 -11.05 -8.26 25.06
C LEU A 311 -9.52 -8.27 24.95
N ARG A 312 -8.92 -7.08 25.02
CA ARG A 312 -7.47 -6.94 24.92
C ARG A 312 -6.73 -7.50 26.14
N ALA A 313 -7.36 -7.51 27.30
CA ALA A 313 -6.83 -8.16 28.49
C ALA A 313 -6.89 -9.70 28.39
N ALA A 314 -7.86 -10.27 27.68
CA ALA A 314 -8.01 -11.72 27.50
C ALA A 314 -7.02 -12.32 26.48
N MET A 315 -6.71 -11.59 25.40
CA MET A 315 -5.86 -12.09 24.30
C MET A 315 -4.37 -12.25 24.64
N SER A 316 -3.88 -11.67 25.75
CA SER A 316 -2.48 -11.76 26.14
C SER A 316 -2.08 -13.06 26.85
N ALA A 317 -2.99 -14.03 27.01
CA ALA A 317 -2.79 -15.21 27.87
C ALA A 317 -2.45 -16.54 27.15
N GLN A 318 -2.45 -16.63 25.81
CA GLN A 318 -2.26 -17.90 25.09
C GLN A 318 -1.38 -17.77 23.83
N ALA A 319 -0.10 -18.18 23.88
CA ALA A 319 0.71 -18.60 22.71
C ALA A 319 2.09 -19.18 23.12
N ASP A 320 2.40 -20.42 22.71
CA ASP A 320 3.78 -21.00 22.62
C ASP A 320 3.83 -22.11 21.52
N PRO A 321 4.89 -22.20 20.67
CA PRO A 321 5.11 -23.32 19.72
C PRO A 321 6.48 -24.07 19.83
N PRO A 322 6.67 -25.25 19.17
CA PRO A 322 7.78 -26.20 19.41
C PRO A 322 8.96 -26.14 18.39
N GLN A 323 10.20 -26.43 18.83
CA GLN A 323 11.44 -26.27 18.05
C GLN A 323 12.53 -27.26 18.52
N GLN A 324 13.03 -28.24 17.73
CA GLN A 324 14.21 -29.05 18.16
C GLN A 324 14.96 -29.96 17.14
N LYS A 325 14.88 -29.76 15.80
CA LYS A 325 15.60 -30.66 14.84
C LYS A 325 17.00 -30.20 14.38
N TRP A 326 17.33 -28.91 14.42
CA TRP A 326 18.58 -28.39 13.83
C TRP A 326 19.76 -28.36 14.82
N GLN A 327 19.47 -28.31 16.12
CA GLN A 327 20.45 -28.22 17.21
C GLN A 327 21.35 -29.46 17.30
N ARG A 328 20.77 -30.65 17.15
CA ARG A 328 21.51 -31.94 17.17
C ARG A 328 22.46 -32.13 15.98
N LYS A 329 22.25 -31.40 14.88
CA LYS A 329 23.11 -31.48 13.70
C LYS A 329 24.40 -30.67 13.89
N LEU A 330 24.31 -29.51 14.55
CA LEU A 330 25.45 -28.61 14.78
C LEU A 330 26.37 -29.09 15.92
N GLU A 331 25.82 -29.81 16.91
CA GLU A 331 26.59 -30.52 17.93
C GLU A 331 27.41 -31.67 17.31
N ALA A 332 26.81 -32.45 16.41
CA ALA A 332 27.48 -33.54 15.70
C ALA A 332 28.61 -33.05 14.77
N GLU A 333 28.51 -31.80 14.29
CA GLU A 333 29.56 -31.13 13.51
C GLU A 333 30.63 -30.45 14.39
N GLY A 334 30.52 -30.52 15.72
CA GLY A 334 31.46 -29.93 16.68
C GLY A 334 31.50 -28.39 16.67
N ARG A 335 30.53 -27.74 16.00
CA ARG A 335 30.48 -26.28 15.81
C ARG A 335 29.86 -25.56 17.00
N ILE A 336 29.18 -26.30 17.87
CA ILE A 336 28.65 -25.85 19.16
C ILE A 336 28.82 -26.98 20.17
N GLU A 337 29.16 -26.64 21.42
CA GLU A 337 29.08 -27.55 22.56
C GLU A 337 27.66 -27.42 23.14
N LEU A 338 26.88 -28.50 23.09
CA LEU A 338 25.49 -28.51 23.54
C LEU A 338 25.44 -29.19 24.91
N GLN A 339 25.46 -28.39 25.98
CA GLN A 339 25.22 -28.91 27.33
C GLN A 339 23.72 -29.04 27.58
N LEU A 340 23.16 -30.21 27.25
CA LEU A 340 21.78 -30.54 27.59
C LEU A 340 21.67 -30.81 29.11
N HIS A 341 21.13 -29.85 29.85
CA HIS A 341 20.75 -30.07 31.25
C HIS A 341 19.33 -30.65 31.28
N GLU A 342 19.22 -31.97 31.35
CA GLU A 342 17.94 -32.68 31.46
C GLU A 342 17.42 -32.59 32.90
N ILE A 343 16.35 -31.84 33.10
CA ILE A 343 15.68 -31.68 34.40
C ILE A 343 14.56 -32.72 34.48
N ASP A 344 14.89 -33.92 34.93
CA ASP A 344 13.92 -34.99 35.16
C ASP A 344 13.16 -34.78 36.49
N ILE A 345 11.92 -34.31 36.38
CA ILE A 345 11.00 -33.98 37.48
C ILE A 345 10.39 -35.21 38.17
N GLU A 346 10.55 -36.41 37.60
CA GLU A 346 9.91 -37.62 38.10
C GLU A 346 10.89 -38.64 38.69
N ARG A 347 12.21 -38.48 38.51
CA ARG A 347 13.20 -39.51 38.91
C ARG A 347 14.33 -39.06 39.85
N SER A 348 14.54 -37.77 40.12
CA SER A 348 15.60 -37.30 41.04
C SER A 348 15.13 -36.21 42.03
N GLN A 349 15.50 -36.32 43.31
CA GLN A 349 15.24 -35.31 44.34
C GLN A 349 16.15 -34.06 44.23
N GLU A 350 17.13 -34.07 43.33
CA GLU A 350 18.02 -32.93 43.11
C GLU A 350 17.39 -31.85 42.21
N HIS A 351 16.42 -32.23 41.37
CA HIS A 351 15.71 -31.36 40.44
C HIS A 351 14.32 -30.95 40.96
N ASP A 352 14.27 -30.50 42.21
CA ASP A 352 13.03 -30.02 42.83
C ASP A 352 12.69 -28.60 42.35
N LEU A 353 11.63 -28.49 41.54
CA LEU A 353 11.08 -27.20 41.08
C LEU A 353 10.53 -26.32 42.21
N ARG A 354 10.62 -26.72 43.47
CA ARG A 354 10.31 -25.88 44.64
C ARG A 354 11.56 -25.22 45.23
N LYS A 355 12.77 -25.63 44.82
CA LYS A 355 14.03 -25.03 45.27
C LYS A 355 14.30 -23.74 44.51
N GLN A 356 14.38 -22.64 45.25
CA GLN A 356 14.65 -21.31 44.70
C GLN A 356 15.97 -21.26 43.93
N GLU A 357 17.02 -21.94 44.40
CA GLU A 357 18.36 -21.96 43.79
C GLU A 357 18.40 -22.53 42.36
N LEU A 358 17.55 -23.52 42.05
CA LEU A 358 17.43 -24.08 40.70
C LEU A 358 16.79 -23.06 39.76
N TRP A 359 15.74 -22.39 40.23
CA TRP A 359 15.10 -21.30 39.51
C TRP A 359 16.02 -20.10 39.37
N ASP A 360 16.84 -19.79 40.37
CA ASP A 360 17.79 -18.68 40.31
C ASP A 360 18.87 -18.93 39.24
N ASN A 361 19.37 -20.17 39.11
CA ASN A 361 20.29 -20.59 38.04
C ASN A 361 19.63 -20.53 36.64
N VAL A 362 18.41 -21.07 36.50
CA VAL A 362 17.64 -21.02 35.25
C VAL A 362 17.30 -19.57 34.86
N HIS A 363 16.93 -18.75 35.83
CA HIS A 363 16.66 -17.33 35.63
C HIS A 363 17.94 -16.58 35.26
N GLU A 364 19.09 -16.90 35.85
CA GLU A 364 20.39 -16.29 35.55
C GLU A 364 20.81 -16.48 34.09
N LEU A 365 20.57 -17.66 33.51
CA LEU A 365 20.75 -17.94 32.07
C LEU A 365 19.71 -17.26 31.15
N LEU A 366 18.50 -16.99 31.64
CA LEU A 366 17.38 -16.39 30.89
C LEU A 366 17.24 -14.86 31.07
N ARG A 367 18.08 -14.21 31.90
CA ARG A 367 17.89 -12.82 32.38
C ARG A 367 17.68 -11.77 31.28
N PHE A 368 18.17 -11.99 30.06
CA PHE A 368 18.12 -10.95 29.03
C PHE A 368 16.81 -10.93 28.23
N GLN A 369 16.17 -12.08 27.96
CA GLN A 369 14.86 -12.08 27.28
C GLN A 369 13.72 -11.55 28.18
N TRP A 370 13.96 -11.47 29.49
CA TRP A 370 12.97 -11.11 30.51
C TRP A 370 13.16 -9.71 31.14
N LYS A 371 14.15 -8.92 30.71
CA LYS A 371 14.25 -7.50 31.13
C LYS A 371 13.15 -6.69 30.44
N LYS A 372 12.25 -6.10 31.25
CA LYS A 372 11.11 -5.26 30.83
C LYS A 372 11.62 -4.00 30.10
N TYR A 373 11.74 -4.05 28.77
CA TYR A 373 12.22 -2.91 27.96
C TYR A 373 11.07 -2.19 27.25
N PRO A 374 11.07 -0.84 27.18
CA PRO A 374 10.04 -0.08 26.46
C PRO A 374 10.22 -0.08 24.92
N GLY A 375 11.09 -0.93 24.38
CA GLY A 375 11.52 -0.99 22.95
C GLY A 375 11.37 -2.40 22.34
N PRO A 376 11.47 -2.55 21.00
CA PRO A 376 11.50 -3.87 20.39
C PRO A 376 12.77 -4.61 20.84
N ARG A 377 12.65 -5.93 21.02
CA ARG A 377 13.76 -6.75 21.52
C ARG A 377 14.95 -6.63 20.56
N PRO A 378 16.18 -6.41 21.06
CA PRO A 378 17.34 -6.40 20.19
C PRO A 378 17.49 -7.77 19.53
N LEU A 379 17.82 -7.77 18.23
CA LEU A 379 17.98 -9.00 17.44
C LEU A 379 19.46 -9.34 17.18
N ARG A 380 20.38 -8.49 17.66
CA ARG A 380 21.84 -8.58 17.50
C ARG A 380 22.56 -7.87 18.66
N ASN A 381 23.78 -8.29 18.97
CA ASN A 381 24.71 -7.63 19.91
C ASN A 381 26.12 -7.61 19.32
N ARG A 382 27.14 -7.15 20.07
CA ARG A 382 28.53 -7.12 19.61
C ARG A 382 29.07 -8.52 19.24
N THR A 383 28.74 -9.55 20.02
CA THR A 383 29.19 -10.93 19.76
C THR A 383 28.57 -11.49 18.48
N TRP A 384 27.30 -11.12 18.24
CA TRP A 384 26.52 -11.55 17.09
C TRP A 384 25.99 -10.35 16.29
N PRO A 385 26.88 -9.56 15.64
CA PRO A 385 26.53 -8.27 15.05
C PRO A 385 25.65 -8.40 13.80
N LYS A 386 25.58 -9.61 13.23
CA LYS A 386 24.75 -10.00 12.08
C LYS A 386 23.48 -10.75 12.50
N GLY A 387 23.15 -10.84 13.79
CA GLY A 387 21.94 -11.50 14.29
C GLY A 387 22.23 -12.66 15.22
N PHE A 388 21.38 -12.84 16.24
CA PHE A 388 21.51 -13.99 17.14
C PHE A 388 21.26 -15.31 16.40
N PRO A 389 22.02 -16.37 16.70
CA PRO A 389 21.83 -17.67 16.06
C PRO A 389 20.52 -18.39 16.46
N TRP A 390 19.83 -17.91 17.50
CA TRP A 390 18.57 -18.48 18.03
C TRP A 390 17.33 -17.62 17.73
N LEU A 391 17.36 -16.76 16.70
CA LEU A 391 16.18 -15.98 16.31
C LEU A 391 15.04 -16.87 15.80
N SER A 392 13.79 -16.51 16.11
CA SER A 392 12.60 -17.06 15.46
C SER A 392 12.63 -16.79 13.95
N ASN A 393 11.96 -17.61 13.12
CA ASN A 393 11.91 -17.43 11.66
C ASN A 393 11.53 -16.00 11.22
N GLU A 394 10.53 -15.38 11.86
CA GLU A 394 10.10 -14.00 11.57
C GLU A 394 11.24 -12.99 11.83
N ASN A 395 11.79 -12.96 13.04
CA ASN A 395 12.91 -12.08 13.38
C ASN A 395 14.19 -12.38 12.58
N GLY A 396 14.43 -13.64 12.21
CA GLY A 396 15.54 -14.05 11.35
C GLY A 396 15.43 -13.45 9.95
N LYS A 397 14.22 -13.44 9.36
CA LYS A 397 13.96 -12.77 8.07
C LYS A 397 14.25 -11.27 8.15
N ILE A 398 13.78 -10.60 9.21
CA ILE A 398 14.03 -9.17 9.44
C ILE A 398 15.52 -8.85 9.49
N VAL A 399 16.31 -9.65 10.23
CA VAL A 399 17.76 -9.42 10.34
C VAL A 399 18.48 -9.71 9.03
N ALA A 400 18.08 -10.76 8.31
CA ALA A 400 18.70 -11.10 7.03
C ALA A 400 18.44 -10.03 5.96
N GLU A 401 17.21 -9.52 5.85
CA GLU A 401 16.87 -8.40 4.96
C GLU A 401 17.68 -7.14 5.32
N ALA A 402 17.80 -6.83 6.61
CA ALA A 402 18.60 -5.69 7.07
C ALA A 402 20.10 -5.87 6.77
N ASN A 403 20.66 -7.06 6.90
CA ASN A 403 22.06 -7.34 6.58
C ASN A 403 22.34 -7.23 5.08
N GLU A 404 21.46 -7.78 4.24
CA GLU A 404 21.57 -7.69 2.78
C GLU A 404 21.61 -6.23 2.32
N PHE A 405 20.76 -5.38 2.91
CA PHE A 405 20.78 -3.95 2.62
C PHE A 405 22.13 -3.30 2.93
N ILE A 406 22.77 -3.66 4.04
CA ILE A 406 24.12 -3.16 4.40
C ILE A 406 25.17 -3.65 3.40
N PHE A 407 25.14 -4.91 2.98
CA PHE A 407 26.06 -5.42 1.96
C PHE A 407 25.91 -4.70 0.62
N ARG A 408 24.67 -4.46 0.16
CA ARG A 408 24.44 -3.68 -1.08
C ARG A 408 24.93 -2.24 -0.98
N CYS A 409 24.82 -1.61 0.20
CA CYS A 409 25.42 -0.29 0.43
C CYS A 409 26.96 -0.33 0.38
N LEU A 410 27.60 -1.39 0.90
CA LEU A 410 29.05 -1.60 0.78
C LEU A 410 29.48 -1.73 -0.68
N ASP A 411 28.75 -2.53 -1.47
CA ASP A 411 29.03 -2.71 -2.90
C ASP A 411 28.90 -1.37 -3.65
N ALA A 412 27.81 -0.64 -3.42
CA ALA A 412 27.58 0.66 -4.06
C ALA A 412 28.68 1.69 -3.73
N CYS A 413 29.11 1.74 -2.46
CA CYS A 413 30.21 2.63 -2.05
C CYS A 413 31.55 2.17 -2.63
N THR A 414 31.80 0.88 -2.68
CA THR A 414 33.01 0.29 -3.28
C THR A 414 33.11 0.63 -4.75
N ILE A 415 32.02 0.45 -5.49
CA ILE A 415 31.92 0.83 -6.91
C ILE A 415 32.14 2.34 -7.05
N ALA A 416 31.49 3.17 -6.23
CA ALA A 416 31.68 4.63 -6.29
C ALA A 416 33.16 5.01 -6.13
N VAL A 417 33.87 4.40 -5.18
CA VAL A 417 35.31 4.62 -4.96
C VAL A 417 36.16 4.15 -6.14
N GLN A 418 35.87 2.97 -6.71
CA GLN A 418 36.59 2.43 -7.87
C GLN A 418 36.48 3.33 -9.12
N PHE A 419 35.38 4.08 -9.25
CA PHE A 419 35.15 5.03 -10.33
C PHE A 419 35.49 6.48 -9.94
N GLU A 420 36.34 6.69 -8.93
CA GLU A 420 36.75 8.02 -8.42
C GLU A 420 35.58 8.93 -7.98
N GLY A 421 34.42 8.34 -7.70
CA GLY A 421 33.22 9.01 -7.23
C GLY A 421 33.21 9.24 -5.72
N TRP A 422 32.21 9.98 -5.26
CA TRP A 422 32.01 10.26 -3.83
C TRP A 422 30.85 9.46 -3.25
N TYR A 423 30.98 9.08 -1.98
CA TYR A 423 29.89 8.47 -1.21
C TYR A 423 29.70 9.15 0.14
N PHE A 424 28.49 8.99 0.68
CA PHE A 424 28.12 9.48 1.99
C PHE A 424 27.19 8.46 2.66
N TRP A 425 27.65 7.86 3.75
CA TRP A 425 26.94 6.81 4.49
C TRP A 425 26.60 7.29 5.90
N GLU A 426 25.32 7.26 6.28
CA GLU A 426 24.84 7.54 7.64
C GLU A 426 24.35 6.26 8.34
N HIS A 427 24.68 6.10 9.62
CA HIS A 427 24.07 5.09 10.50
C HIS A 427 24.21 5.55 11.97
N PRO A 428 23.31 5.12 12.89
CA PRO A 428 23.46 5.37 14.33
C PRO A 428 24.87 5.09 14.86
N GLU A 429 25.36 5.97 15.72
CA GLU A 429 26.68 5.86 16.37
C GLU A 429 26.76 4.63 17.30
N ASP A 430 27.94 4.01 17.40
CA ASP A 430 28.20 2.96 18.38
C ASP A 430 28.61 3.57 19.72
N LEU A 431 27.67 3.58 20.66
CA LEU A 431 27.86 4.11 22.02
C LEU A 431 28.33 3.05 23.03
N GLY A 432 28.64 1.82 22.59
CA GLY A 432 29.21 0.79 23.45
C GLY A 432 28.24 0.27 24.50
N LEU A 433 28.74 0.06 25.72
CA LEU A 433 28.01 -0.59 26.80
C LEU A 433 26.76 0.20 27.23
N VAL A 434 25.60 -0.46 27.17
CA VAL A 434 24.31 0.03 27.65
C VAL A 434 23.70 -1.03 28.56
N GLN A 435 23.53 -0.71 29.85
CA GLN A 435 22.86 -1.58 30.84
C GLN A 435 23.38 -3.03 30.84
N ASP A 436 24.71 -3.16 30.88
CA ASP A 436 25.49 -4.41 30.96
C ASP A 436 25.62 -5.22 29.65
N GLU A 437 25.21 -4.67 28.50
CA GLU A 437 25.38 -5.29 27.18
C GLU A 437 25.87 -4.31 26.12
N VAL A 438 26.48 -4.82 25.04
CA VAL A 438 26.97 -3.99 23.92
C VAL A 438 26.12 -4.24 22.67
N PRO A 439 25.30 -3.26 22.21
CA PRO A 439 24.47 -3.41 21.02
C PRO A 439 25.29 -3.69 19.75
N GLY A 440 24.69 -4.45 18.82
CA GLY A 440 25.30 -4.73 17.52
C GLY A 440 25.22 -3.50 16.61
N SER A 441 26.34 -3.09 16.05
CA SER A 441 26.47 -1.92 15.18
C SER A 441 27.22 -2.26 13.89
N ILE A 442 26.86 -1.63 12.76
CA ILE A 442 27.57 -1.84 11.49
C ILE A 442 29.03 -1.35 11.58
N TRP A 443 29.30 -0.38 12.46
CA TRP A 443 30.65 0.15 12.68
C TRP A 443 31.60 -0.84 13.35
N GLN A 444 31.11 -2.01 13.74
CA GLN A 444 31.87 -3.13 14.27
C GLN A 444 32.23 -4.16 13.18
N TRP A 445 31.71 -4.00 11.96
CA TRP A 445 31.87 -4.96 10.86
C TRP A 445 33.20 -4.75 10.14
N THR A 446 33.91 -5.84 9.88
CA THR A 446 35.20 -5.83 9.16
C THR A 446 35.07 -5.19 7.79
N GLU A 447 33.98 -5.48 7.07
CA GLU A 447 33.74 -4.99 5.70
C GLU A 447 33.60 -3.46 5.65
N VAL A 448 33.04 -2.85 6.70
CA VAL A 448 32.94 -1.38 6.82
C VAL A 448 34.31 -0.76 7.08
N HIS A 449 35.16 -1.41 7.89
CA HIS A 449 36.54 -0.98 8.12
C HIS A 449 37.41 -1.09 6.86
N GLU A 450 37.22 -2.16 6.08
CA GLU A 450 37.88 -2.37 4.80
C GLU A 450 37.51 -1.29 3.80
N LEU A 451 36.21 -0.95 3.68
CA LEU A 451 35.76 0.15 2.82
C LEU A 451 36.37 1.50 3.25
N LEU A 452 36.38 1.81 4.54
CA LEU A 452 36.97 3.04 5.07
C LEU A 452 38.47 3.15 4.71
N ALA A 453 39.21 2.05 4.85
CA ALA A 453 40.62 1.97 4.51
C ALA A 453 40.86 2.10 3.00
N MET A 454 40.12 1.33 2.20
CA MET A 454 40.21 1.33 0.73
C MET A 454 39.86 2.69 0.13
N SER A 455 38.88 3.40 0.68
CA SER A 455 38.43 4.68 0.14
C SER A 455 39.25 5.89 0.60
N ALA A 456 40.30 5.68 1.40
CA ALA A 456 40.94 6.73 2.20
C ALA A 456 39.89 7.63 2.90
N GLY A 457 38.80 7.00 3.35
CA GLY A 457 37.61 7.68 3.82
C GLY A 457 37.84 8.29 5.19
N ILE A 458 37.01 9.27 5.52
CA ILE A 458 36.91 9.82 6.87
C ILE A 458 35.57 9.40 7.48
N THR A 459 35.58 9.19 8.79
CA THR A 459 34.36 9.03 9.57
C THR A 459 34.34 10.04 10.69
N PHE A 460 33.13 10.50 11.01
CA PHE A 460 32.89 11.44 12.09
C PHE A 460 31.52 11.21 12.69
N ALA A 461 31.42 11.54 13.97
CA ALA A 461 30.19 11.49 14.73
C ALA A 461 29.60 12.89 14.88
N ILE A 462 28.27 12.98 14.92
CA ILE A 462 27.55 14.22 15.21
C ILE A 462 26.43 13.97 16.22
N HIS A 463 26.04 15.04 16.91
CA HIS A 463 24.70 15.12 17.48
C HIS A 463 23.79 15.81 16.46
N GLN A 464 22.78 15.12 15.94
CA GLN A 464 21.84 15.72 14.97
C GLN A 464 21.14 16.98 15.53
N CYS A 465 21.08 17.16 16.85
CA CYS A 465 20.53 18.39 17.43
C CYS A 465 21.36 19.64 17.14
N HIS A 466 22.67 19.53 16.88
CA HIS A 466 23.50 20.64 16.40
C HIS A 466 23.10 21.12 14.99
N PHE A 467 22.20 20.38 14.33
CA PHE A 467 21.65 20.65 13.01
C PHE A 467 20.12 20.88 13.03
N GLY A 468 19.52 21.05 14.21
CA GLY A 468 18.09 21.37 14.36
C GLY A 468 17.19 20.18 14.72
N ALA A 469 17.75 18.98 14.98
CA ALA A 469 16.93 17.86 15.47
C ALA A 469 16.47 18.07 16.92
N LEU A 470 15.29 17.55 17.26
CA LEU A 470 14.67 17.65 18.58
C LEU A 470 15.42 16.88 19.70
N THR A 471 16.31 15.97 19.32
CA THR A 471 17.06 15.09 20.22
C THR A 471 18.51 15.00 19.77
N PRO A 472 19.46 14.64 20.66
CA PRO A 472 20.87 14.52 20.29
C PRO A 472 21.09 13.58 19.12
N LYS A 473 20.36 12.46 19.07
CA LYS A 473 20.50 11.34 18.11
C LYS A 473 21.96 11.18 17.63
N PRO A 474 22.82 10.54 18.45
CA PRO A 474 24.19 10.24 18.07
C PRO A 474 24.21 9.47 16.75
N THR A 475 24.78 10.10 15.72
CA THR A 475 24.82 9.58 14.36
C THR A 475 26.26 9.62 13.89
N ARG A 476 26.69 8.55 13.25
CA ARG A 476 28.00 8.47 12.60
C ARG A 476 27.81 8.55 11.10
N LEU A 477 28.72 9.26 10.47
CA LEU A 477 28.81 9.37 9.03
C LEU A 477 30.18 8.89 8.55
N MET A 478 30.20 8.31 7.35
CA MET A 478 31.40 7.88 6.65
C MET A 478 31.34 8.38 5.21
N CYS A 479 32.42 8.98 4.74
CA CYS A 479 32.51 9.52 3.38
C CYS A 479 33.96 9.63 2.93
N ASN A 480 34.18 9.78 1.62
CA ASN A 480 35.49 10.07 1.03
C ASN A 480 35.64 11.55 0.59
N VAL A 481 34.83 12.45 1.13
CA VAL A 481 34.91 13.90 0.90
C VAL A 481 35.60 14.58 2.07
N LYS A 482 36.43 15.61 1.81
CA LYS A 482 37.05 16.41 2.87
C LYS A 482 35.99 17.26 3.58
N ILE A 483 35.92 17.14 4.89
CA ILE A 483 34.97 17.88 5.73
C ILE A 483 35.74 18.65 6.80
N SER A 484 35.37 19.90 6.99
CA SER A 484 35.90 20.76 8.06
C SER A 484 34.72 21.47 8.72
N ASP A 485 34.21 20.89 9.80
CA ASP A 485 33.14 21.49 10.60
C ASP A 485 33.38 21.15 12.08
N LYS A 486 33.29 22.15 12.94
CA LYS A 486 33.53 22.02 14.39
C LYS A 486 32.50 21.14 15.10
N ARG A 487 31.36 20.89 14.47
CA ARG A 487 30.29 19.99 14.95
C ARG A 487 30.58 18.52 14.63
N CYS A 488 31.58 18.24 13.79
CA CYS A 488 31.97 16.89 13.39
C CYS A 488 33.12 16.37 14.27
N PHE A 489 32.89 15.25 14.95
CA PHE A 489 33.87 14.63 15.84
C PHE A 489 34.52 13.44 15.12
N PHE A 490 35.73 13.66 14.58
CA PHE A 490 36.39 12.71 13.69
C PHE A 490 37.00 11.49 14.39
N GLY A 491 37.00 10.37 13.67
CA GLY A 491 37.62 9.11 14.07
C GLY A 491 36.62 8.01 14.44
N MET A 492 37.07 6.76 14.45
CA MET A 492 36.27 5.59 14.86
C MET A 492 35.87 5.67 16.34
N PRO A 493 34.76 5.01 16.74
CA PRO A 493 34.35 4.96 18.13
C PRO A 493 35.42 4.25 18.98
N LYS A 494 35.76 4.83 20.13
CA LYS A 494 36.77 4.32 21.06
C LYS A 494 36.11 3.88 22.35
N PHE A 495 36.58 2.78 22.91
CA PHE A 495 36.02 2.18 24.11
C PHE A 495 37.12 1.84 25.12
N ASP A 496 36.78 1.83 26.41
CA ASP A 496 37.64 1.27 27.46
C ASP A 496 37.56 -0.28 27.50
N SER A 497 38.30 -0.89 28.43
CA SER A 497 38.31 -2.35 28.62
C SER A 497 36.97 -2.95 29.06
N ARG A 498 35.99 -2.12 29.46
CA ARG A 498 34.62 -2.51 29.81
C ARG A 498 33.61 -2.10 28.73
N PHE A 499 34.09 -1.73 27.54
CA PHE A 499 33.28 -1.24 26.43
C PHE A 499 32.51 0.06 26.70
N LYS A 500 32.91 0.85 27.69
CA LYS A 500 32.34 2.18 27.91
C LYS A 500 32.88 3.14 26.85
N TYR A 501 31.99 3.90 26.23
CA TYR A 501 32.34 4.84 25.16
C TYR A 501 33.24 5.98 25.66
N LEU A 502 34.39 6.16 25.00
CA LEU A 502 35.40 7.19 25.29
C LEU A 502 35.34 8.36 24.30
N GLY A 503 34.66 8.21 23.16
CA GLY A 503 34.58 9.23 22.12
C GLY A 503 34.68 8.62 20.71
N PRO A 504 34.80 9.46 19.66
CA PRO A 504 35.14 10.88 19.70
C PRO A 504 33.97 11.82 20.01
N LEU A 505 32.72 11.33 19.97
CA LEU A 505 31.55 12.16 20.27
C LEU A 505 31.46 12.45 21.78
N PRO A 506 31.24 13.70 22.21
CA PRO A 506 30.99 13.98 23.62
C PRO A 506 29.69 13.34 24.10
N VAL A 507 29.70 12.75 25.31
CA VAL A 507 28.53 12.12 25.93
C VAL A 507 27.36 13.11 26.07
N ALA A 508 27.68 14.36 26.39
CA ALA A 508 26.72 15.45 26.42
C ALA A 508 26.84 16.31 25.15
N CYS A 509 25.72 16.57 24.48
CA CYS A 509 25.65 17.47 23.33
C CYS A 509 25.68 18.97 23.72
N GLY A 510 25.60 19.29 25.02
CA GLY A 510 25.56 20.67 25.53
C GLY A 510 24.18 21.34 25.43
N HIS A 511 23.16 20.63 24.97
CA HIS A 511 21.79 21.12 24.82
C HIS A 511 20.83 20.45 25.81
N THR A 512 19.75 21.16 26.17
CA THR A 512 18.65 20.60 26.98
C THR A 512 17.56 20.08 26.04
N HIS A 513 17.28 18.78 26.10
CA HIS A 513 16.30 18.12 25.23
C HIS A 513 15.06 17.72 26.00
N VAL A 514 13.90 18.19 25.54
CA VAL A 514 12.59 17.85 26.12
C VAL A 514 12.04 16.55 25.52
N HIS A 515 12.46 16.18 24.30
CA HIS A 515 12.02 14.99 23.58
C HIS A 515 12.96 13.79 23.80
N LYS A 516 12.41 12.59 24.01
CA LYS A 516 13.18 11.33 24.15
C LYS A 516 12.79 10.35 23.04
N LEU A 517 13.77 9.73 22.39
CA LEU A 517 13.54 8.74 21.32
C LEU A 517 13.15 7.35 21.83
N MET A 518 13.31 7.10 23.14
CA MET A 518 12.93 5.81 23.75
C MET A 518 11.43 5.72 23.99
N GLY A 519 10.85 4.54 23.73
CA GLY A 519 9.46 4.21 24.02
C GLY A 519 8.48 4.44 22.88
N LYS A 520 7.22 4.09 23.14
CA LYS A 520 6.07 4.38 22.27
C LYS A 520 5.29 5.57 22.83
N THR A 521 4.82 6.42 21.94
CA THR A 521 3.81 7.43 22.25
C THR A 521 2.60 7.16 21.36
N ALA A 522 1.41 7.01 21.96
CA ALA A 522 0.17 6.72 21.25
C ALA A 522 0.28 5.55 20.24
N ASN A 523 0.85 4.41 20.68
CA ASN A 523 1.14 3.22 19.86
C ASN A 523 2.10 3.39 18.67
N ARG A 524 2.71 4.56 18.45
CA ARG A 524 3.81 4.77 17.49
C ARG A 524 5.15 4.89 18.20
N TRP A 525 6.22 4.39 17.58
CA TRP A 525 7.57 4.55 18.12
C TRP A 525 7.98 6.04 18.13
N ASN A 526 8.59 6.51 19.22
CA ASN A 526 9.09 7.90 19.35
C ASN A 526 10.20 8.26 18.35
N THR A 527 10.58 7.30 17.50
CA THR A 527 11.53 7.47 16.40
C THR A 527 10.89 8.06 15.14
N SER A 528 9.56 8.09 14.99
CA SER A 528 8.90 8.60 13.76
C SER A 528 9.32 10.03 13.37
N PRO A 529 9.43 11.01 14.29
CA PRO A 529 9.92 12.36 13.96
C PRO A 529 11.41 12.42 13.62
N SER A 530 12.18 11.36 13.90
CA SER A 530 13.60 11.25 13.60
C SER A 530 13.91 10.47 12.32
N ALA A 531 12.86 10.14 11.54
CA ALA A 531 12.97 9.46 10.25
C ALA A 531 13.47 10.39 9.13
N SER A 532 13.19 11.69 9.23
CA SER A 532 13.71 12.73 8.33
C SER A 532 14.94 13.41 8.93
N TYR A 533 15.93 13.75 8.10
CA TYR A 533 17.02 14.64 8.52
C TYR A 533 16.48 16.04 8.81
N PRO A 534 17.00 16.74 9.85
CA PRO A 534 16.63 18.12 10.09
C PRO A 534 17.16 19.02 8.96
N ASP A 535 16.49 20.13 8.68
CA ASP A 535 16.82 21.04 7.58
C ASP A 535 18.28 21.51 7.61
N GLY A 536 18.83 21.74 8.80
CA GLY A 536 20.24 22.11 8.98
C GLY A 536 21.21 21.00 8.58
N LEU A 537 20.84 19.72 8.76
CA LEU A 537 21.67 18.58 8.35
C LEU A 537 21.56 18.37 6.84
N CYS A 538 20.35 18.52 6.28
CA CYS A 538 20.15 18.52 4.82
C CYS A 538 21.01 19.60 4.16
N LYS A 539 20.95 20.84 4.67
CA LYS A 539 21.76 21.95 4.18
C LYS A 539 23.26 21.67 4.30
N PHE A 540 23.72 21.14 5.44
CA PHE A 540 25.11 20.77 5.64
C PHE A 540 25.59 19.70 4.64
N ILE A 541 24.80 18.65 4.42
CA ILE A 541 25.11 17.61 3.43
C ILE A 541 25.16 18.21 2.01
N VAL A 542 24.21 19.08 1.67
CA VAL A 542 24.21 19.79 0.38
C VAL A 542 25.44 20.66 0.21
N GLU A 543 25.86 21.40 1.24
CA GLU A 543 27.09 22.21 1.22
C GLU A 543 28.33 21.34 0.98
N ILE A 544 28.43 20.17 1.64
CA ILE A 544 29.50 19.21 1.40
C ILE A 544 29.51 18.75 -0.07
N ILE A 545 28.34 18.39 -0.60
CA ILE A 545 28.20 17.93 -2.00
C ILE A 545 28.62 19.04 -2.98
N LEU A 546 28.20 20.28 -2.74
CA LEU A 546 28.56 21.43 -3.58
C LEU A 546 30.07 21.74 -3.53
N VAL A 547 30.70 21.64 -2.35
CA VAL A 547 32.15 21.84 -2.19
C VAL A 547 32.94 20.71 -2.87
N ALA A 548 32.49 19.46 -2.77
CA ALA A 548 33.08 18.33 -3.49
C ALA A 548 33.08 18.56 -5.00
N HIS A 549 31.96 19.07 -5.55
CA HIS A 549 31.84 19.44 -6.96
C HIS A 549 32.75 20.62 -7.36
N ALA A 550 32.90 21.63 -6.50
CA ALA A 550 33.73 22.80 -6.76
C ALA A 550 35.24 22.45 -6.84
N THR A 551 35.70 21.43 -6.11
CA THR A 551 37.10 20.94 -6.18
C THR A 551 37.42 20.16 -7.45
N SER A 552 36.41 19.70 -8.19
CA SER A 552 36.57 19.00 -9.48
C SER A 552 36.61 19.95 -10.69
N GLY A 553 36.34 21.23 -10.47
CA GLY A 553 36.17 22.24 -11.53
C GLY A 553 37.46 22.88 -12.07
N ARG A 554 38.66 22.45 -11.65
CA ARG A 554 39.92 22.91 -12.27
C ARG A 554 40.75 21.73 -12.72
N GLY A 555 40.76 21.50 -14.03
CA GLY A 555 41.81 20.68 -14.64
C GLY A 555 43.17 21.29 -14.35
N CYS A 556 44.10 20.50 -13.84
CA CYS A 556 45.53 20.78 -13.94
C CYS A 556 46.30 19.48 -14.11
N LYS A 557 46.94 19.40 -15.28
CA LYS A 557 48.14 18.62 -15.54
C LYS A 557 49.26 19.12 -14.62
N ASP A 558 50.22 18.23 -14.36
CA ASP A 558 51.60 18.47 -13.87
C ASP A 558 51.90 18.41 -12.34
N ALA A 559 52.08 17.16 -11.85
CA ALA A 559 53.18 16.60 -11.01
C ALA A 559 53.46 17.12 -9.56
N PRO A 560 54.18 16.37 -8.66
CA PRO A 560 54.95 15.12 -8.85
C PRO A 560 54.67 13.94 -7.88
N ASN A 561 55.18 12.77 -8.26
CA ASN A 561 55.26 11.52 -7.49
C ASN A 561 55.81 11.68 -6.06
N LEU A 562 55.14 11.05 -5.08
CA LEU A 562 55.74 10.70 -3.77
C LEU A 562 55.35 9.27 -3.35
N ASN A 563 56.29 8.35 -3.62
CA ASN A 563 56.68 7.11 -2.94
C ASN A 563 55.64 6.26 -2.19
N ALA A 564 55.37 5.10 -2.78
CA ALA A 564 55.01 3.87 -2.08
C ALA A 564 56.22 3.33 -1.30
N SER A 565 56.22 3.45 0.03
CA SER A 565 57.02 2.63 0.95
C SER A 565 56.70 3.04 2.39
N GLN A 566 55.86 2.24 3.07
CA GLN A 566 55.89 1.95 4.52
C GLN A 566 54.56 1.27 4.91
N VAL A 567 54.52 -0.06 4.82
CA VAL A 567 53.57 -0.90 5.56
C VAL A 567 54.42 -1.79 6.49
N PRO A 568 54.21 -1.75 7.83
CA PRO A 568 54.95 -2.62 8.74
C PRO A 568 54.47 -4.06 8.62
N ASN A 569 55.44 -4.96 8.52
CA ASN A 569 55.28 -6.40 8.45
C ASN A 569 55.20 -6.98 9.87
N LEU A 570 54.15 -7.76 10.20
CA LEU A 570 54.04 -8.48 11.47
C LEU A 570 53.56 -9.92 11.22
N ASN A 571 54.47 -10.75 10.73
CA ASN A 571 54.46 -12.20 10.98
C ASN A 571 55.31 -12.47 12.22
N GLY A 572 54.75 -13.18 13.21
CA GLY A 572 55.44 -13.45 14.46
C GLY A 572 54.82 -14.58 15.31
N LEU A 573 55.00 -15.83 14.84
CA LEU A 573 55.32 -17.06 15.62
C LEU A 573 54.25 -17.71 16.56
N PRO A 574 54.39 -19.00 16.96
CA PRO A 574 55.19 -20.11 16.42
C PRO A 574 54.43 -21.44 16.21
N ALA A 575 55.13 -22.35 15.54
CA ALA A 575 54.80 -23.73 15.23
C ALA A 575 55.10 -24.74 16.36
N GLY A 576 54.48 -25.93 16.24
CA GLY A 576 55.02 -27.21 16.69
C GLY A 576 54.05 -28.02 17.56
N SER A 577 53.88 -29.33 17.48
CA SER A 577 54.22 -30.40 16.52
C SER A 577 53.81 -31.74 17.17
N ARG A 578 53.51 -32.75 16.34
CA ARG A 578 53.54 -34.22 16.57
C ARG A 578 52.32 -34.90 17.24
N ASP A 579 51.49 -35.54 16.39
CA ASP A 579 51.33 -37.01 16.19
C ASP A 579 51.71 -37.99 17.33
N PRO A 580 51.26 -39.28 17.34
CA PRO A 580 50.34 -39.98 16.42
C PRO A 580 49.39 -41.04 17.08
N SER A 581 48.59 -41.72 16.23
CA SER A 581 48.17 -43.15 16.33
C SER A 581 47.06 -43.50 17.34
N SER A 582 46.14 -44.47 17.14
CA SER A 582 45.84 -45.43 16.07
C SER A 582 44.58 -46.26 16.45
N GLN A 583 44.12 -47.07 15.50
CA GLN A 583 43.22 -48.26 15.60
C GLN A 583 41.72 -47.96 15.39
N VAL A 584 41.13 -48.26 14.22
CA VAL A 584 40.87 -49.58 13.56
C VAL A 584 39.99 -50.50 14.41
N SER A 585 38.72 -50.66 14.03
CA SER A 585 38.04 -51.95 13.87
C SER A 585 36.59 -51.72 13.39
N THR A 586 36.29 -51.96 12.11
CA THR A 586 35.46 -53.10 11.63
C THR A 586 34.02 -53.15 12.15
N GLY A 587 33.06 -53.08 11.23
CA GLY A 587 31.63 -53.35 11.47
C GLY A 587 31.34 -54.76 12.01
N PRO A 588 30.06 -55.11 12.27
CA PRO A 588 29.25 -55.61 11.15
C PRO A 588 27.71 -55.41 11.24
N LYS A 589 27.09 -55.50 10.04
CA LYS A 589 25.88 -56.26 9.66
C LYS A 589 24.52 -56.06 10.35
N ASP A 590 23.56 -55.76 9.47
CA ASP A 590 22.25 -56.39 9.25
C ASP A 590 21.35 -56.70 10.46
N VAL A 591 20.07 -56.28 10.37
CA VAL A 591 18.92 -57.17 10.09
C VAL A 591 17.59 -56.49 10.49
N GLN A 592 16.71 -56.40 9.49
CA GLN A 592 15.24 -56.46 9.49
C GLN A 592 14.34 -55.31 10.00
N ARG A 593 13.51 -54.90 9.02
CA ARG A 593 12.11 -54.51 9.09
C ARG A 593 11.33 -55.06 10.30
N GLY A 594 10.60 -54.15 10.93
CA GLY A 594 9.39 -54.46 11.69
C GLY A 594 8.34 -53.37 11.43
N ASN A 595 7.23 -53.77 10.81
CA ASN A 595 5.95 -53.03 10.79
C ASN A 595 5.59 -52.52 12.19
N LEU A 596 4.78 -51.47 12.29
CA LEU A 596 3.62 -51.44 13.20
C LEU A 596 2.68 -50.26 12.89
N ASN A 597 1.42 -50.63 12.69
CA ASN A 597 0.24 -49.80 12.71
C ASN A 597 0.06 -49.13 14.09
N GLY A 598 -0.62 -47.98 14.12
CA GLY A 598 -1.19 -47.44 15.36
C GLY A 598 -1.63 -45.98 15.26
N LEU A 599 -2.82 -45.74 14.70
CA LEU A 599 -3.60 -44.52 14.95
C LEU A 599 -4.20 -44.56 16.37
N PRO A 600 -4.61 -43.40 16.92
CA PRO A 600 -6.05 -43.15 16.91
C PRO A 600 -6.42 -41.77 16.37
N ALA A 601 -7.50 -41.77 15.60
CA ALA A 601 -8.17 -40.64 14.98
C ALA A 601 -9.05 -39.87 15.98
N GLY A 602 -9.29 -38.60 15.68
CA GLY A 602 -10.31 -37.80 16.34
C GLY A 602 -10.59 -36.47 15.64
N SER A 603 -11.34 -36.51 14.53
CA SER A 603 -12.28 -35.44 14.14
C SER A 603 -13.15 -35.85 12.94
N LYS A 604 -14.42 -36.13 13.27
CA LYS A 604 -15.66 -36.14 12.47
C LYS A 604 -15.53 -36.30 10.95
N ASP A 605 -15.85 -37.51 10.50
CA ASP A 605 -16.16 -37.85 9.11
C ASP A 605 -17.42 -37.11 8.61
N PRO A 606 -17.45 -36.67 7.34
CA PRO A 606 -18.69 -36.38 6.63
C PRO A 606 -19.51 -37.67 6.45
N SER A 607 -20.83 -37.53 6.33
CA SER A 607 -21.77 -38.66 6.31
C SER A 607 -21.39 -39.76 5.27
N PRO A 608 -21.71 -41.05 5.54
CA PRO A 608 -21.27 -42.19 4.71
C PRO A 608 -21.68 -42.11 3.22
N GLN A 609 -22.77 -41.42 2.90
CA GLN A 609 -23.30 -41.31 1.53
C GLN A 609 -22.50 -40.36 0.63
N VAL A 610 -21.82 -39.35 1.19
CA VAL A 610 -21.02 -38.36 0.43
C VAL A 610 -19.68 -38.96 -0.02
N SER A 611 -19.09 -39.84 0.79
CA SER A 611 -17.79 -40.46 0.51
C SER A 611 -17.80 -41.48 -0.64
N THR A 612 -18.95 -42.09 -0.92
CA THR A 612 -19.14 -43.07 -2.01
C THR A 612 -19.31 -42.36 -3.36
N GLY A 613 -20.15 -41.33 -3.44
CA GLY A 613 -20.39 -40.59 -4.69
C GLY A 613 -19.16 -39.85 -5.21
N GLN A 614 -18.34 -39.26 -4.33
CA GLN A 614 -17.10 -38.60 -4.73
C GLN A 614 -16.09 -39.59 -5.34
N ARG A 615 -15.95 -40.79 -4.74
CA ARG A 615 -15.09 -41.85 -5.27
C ARG A 615 -15.61 -42.42 -6.58
N ASP A 616 -16.93 -42.48 -6.76
CA ASP A 616 -17.56 -42.96 -8.00
C ASP A 616 -17.36 -41.97 -9.15
N VAL A 617 -17.54 -40.65 -8.97
CA VAL A 617 -17.18 -39.65 -10.02
C VAL A 617 -15.69 -39.70 -10.32
N GLN A 618 -14.84 -39.76 -9.29
CA GLN A 618 -13.40 -39.81 -9.47
C GLN A 618 -13.01 -41.08 -10.23
N ARG A 619 -13.62 -42.22 -9.92
CA ARG A 619 -13.43 -43.49 -10.64
C ARG A 619 -13.92 -43.39 -12.09
N CYS A 620 -15.11 -42.86 -12.35
CA CYS A 620 -15.63 -42.65 -13.70
C CYS A 620 -14.74 -41.71 -14.52
N ALA A 621 -14.27 -40.61 -13.93
CA ALA A 621 -13.32 -39.70 -14.57
C ALA A 621 -11.96 -40.40 -14.84
N GLN A 622 -11.50 -41.23 -13.90
CA GLN A 622 -10.29 -42.05 -14.07
C GLN A 622 -10.45 -43.10 -15.18
N GLU A 623 -11.61 -43.74 -15.29
CA GLU A 623 -11.94 -44.72 -16.33
C GLU A 623 -12.06 -44.05 -17.71
N VAL A 624 -12.68 -42.87 -17.81
CA VAL A 624 -12.76 -42.08 -19.05
C VAL A 624 -11.37 -41.70 -19.58
N VAL A 625 -10.45 -41.27 -18.71
CA VAL A 625 -9.07 -40.94 -19.10
C VAL A 625 -8.29 -42.18 -19.57
N GLN A 626 -8.69 -43.40 -19.18
CA GLN A 626 -8.06 -44.65 -19.65
C GLN A 626 -8.61 -45.15 -21.00
N VAL A 627 -9.85 -44.81 -21.37
CA VAL A 627 -10.50 -45.32 -22.61
C VAL A 627 -10.14 -44.47 -23.84
N ASP A 628 -9.99 -43.15 -23.71
CA ASP A 628 -9.67 -42.27 -24.86
C ASP A 628 -8.17 -42.31 -25.29
N SER A 629 -7.30 -43.04 -24.56
CA SER A 629 -5.92 -43.32 -25.01
C SER A 629 -5.81 -44.43 -26.06
N GLY A 630 -6.94 -44.97 -26.55
CA GLY A 630 -7.01 -46.18 -27.37
C GLY A 630 -7.50 -46.03 -28.82
N SER A 631 -7.33 -44.89 -29.49
CA SER A 631 -7.64 -44.78 -30.93
C SER A 631 -6.45 -44.25 -31.76
N GLU A 632 -5.63 -45.15 -32.29
CA GLU A 632 -4.72 -44.85 -33.40
C GLU A 632 -5.19 -45.57 -34.67
N ALA A 633 -5.23 -44.80 -35.76
CA ALA A 633 -5.26 -45.29 -37.13
C ALA A 633 -3.93 -46.00 -37.48
N GLU A 634 -4.02 -46.95 -38.41
CA GLU A 634 -3.03 -47.99 -38.73
C GLU A 634 -1.62 -47.56 -39.17
N ALA A 635 -0.66 -48.43 -38.78
CA ALA A 635 0.59 -48.88 -39.45
C ALA A 635 1.97 -48.29 -39.01
N PRO A 636 3.08 -49.03 -39.16
CA PRO A 636 3.30 -50.42 -38.71
C PRO A 636 4.62 -50.63 -37.93
N ASP A 637 4.64 -51.71 -37.15
CA ASP A 637 5.79 -52.53 -36.72
C ASP A 637 7.04 -51.82 -36.15
N THR A 638 7.11 -51.76 -34.82
CA THR A 638 8.31 -52.19 -34.07
C THR A 638 7.93 -52.43 -32.60
N THR A 639 8.29 -53.62 -32.14
CA THR A 639 8.00 -54.18 -30.82
C THR A 639 8.67 -53.41 -29.68
N THR A 640 8.00 -53.40 -28.51
CA THR A 640 8.39 -52.87 -27.17
C THR A 640 7.95 -51.44 -26.79
N ALA A 641 6.67 -51.23 -26.50
CA ALA A 641 6.19 -50.27 -25.48
C ALA A 641 4.67 -50.40 -25.28
N GLU A 642 4.23 -51.19 -24.30
CA GLU A 642 2.91 -50.97 -23.71
C GLU A 642 2.94 -49.60 -22.96
N ASP A 643 1.92 -48.77 -23.20
CA ASP A 643 1.53 -47.57 -22.42
C ASP A 643 2.29 -46.23 -22.64
N ARG A 644 2.17 -45.60 -23.82
CA ARG A 644 2.70 -44.23 -24.10
C ARG A 644 1.70 -43.22 -24.74
N GLY A 645 0.41 -43.54 -24.83
CA GLY A 645 -0.57 -42.67 -25.50
C GLY A 645 -0.88 -41.36 -24.76
N GLY A 646 -1.16 -41.45 -23.44
CA GLY A 646 -1.56 -40.29 -22.63
C GLY A 646 -0.46 -39.25 -22.39
N GLU A 647 0.81 -39.70 -22.33
CA GLU A 647 1.97 -38.82 -22.17
C GLU A 647 2.30 -38.05 -23.46
N SER A 648 2.25 -38.73 -24.62
CA SER A 648 2.45 -38.10 -25.93
C SER A 648 1.46 -36.96 -26.17
N THR A 649 0.19 -37.18 -25.85
CA THR A 649 -0.86 -36.14 -25.95
C THR A 649 -0.63 -35.01 -24.95
N ALA A 650 -0.14 -35.30 -23.73
CA ALA A 650 0.21 -34.27 -22.76
C ALA A 650 1.33 -33.34 -23.25
N PHE A 651 2.34 -33.88 -23.94
CA PHE A 651 3.37 -33.06 -24.58
C PHE A 651 2.84 -32.24 -25.76
N ARG A 652 1.89 -32.78 -26.55
CA ARG A 652 1.20 -32.00 -27.60
C ARG A 652 0.40 -30.84 -27.01
N LEU A 653 -0.28 -31.06 -25.88
CA LEU A 653 -0.98 -30.01 -25.14
C LEU A 653 0.00 -28.95 -24.62
N ALA A 654 1.05 -29.36 -23.92
CA ALA A 654 2.06 -28.47 -23.35
C ALA A 654 2.81 -27.64 -24.41
N THR A 655 2.94 -28.15 -25.63
CA THR A 655 3.56 -27.42 -26.76
C THR A 655 2.55 -26.60 -27.59
N GLY A 656 1.28 -26.56 -27.18
CA GLY A 656 0.22 -25.81 -27.88
C GLY A 656 -0.16 -26.38 -29.25
N LYS A 657 0.15 -27.65 -29.50
CA LYS A 657 -0.15 -28.36 -30.76
C LYS A 657 -1.57 -28.95 -30.78
N LEU A 658 -2.29 -28.87 -29.67
CA LEU A 658 -3.69 -29.28 -29.58
C LEU A 658 -4.60 -28.07 -29.84
N VAL A 659 -5.55 -28.20 -30.77
CA VAL A 659 -6.41 -27.08 -31.21
C VAL A 659 -7.81 -27.16 -30.61
N GLU A 660 -8.24 -28.36 -30.22
CA GLU A 660 -9.55 -28.68 -29.66
C GLU A 660 -9.43 -29.64 -28.46
N SER A 661 -10.56 -29.89 -27.78
CA SER A 661 -10.58 -30.81 -26.64
C SER A 661 -10.21 -32.23 -27.08
N PRO A 662 -9.35 -32.93 -26.33
CA PRO A 662 -9.06 -34.34 -26.60
C PRO A 662 -10.22 -35.25 -26.14
N PHE A 663 -11.19 -34.73 -25.39
CA PHE A 663 -12.35 -35.47 -24.93
C PHE A 663 -13.48 -35.35 -25.95
N SER A 664 -13.96 -36.49 -26.45
CA SER A 664 -15.07 -36.48 -27.39
C SER A 664 -16.34 -35.90 -26.74
N ARG A 665 -17.21 -35.28 -27.55
CA ARG A 665 -18.48 -34.75 -27.06
C ARG A 665 -19.34 -35.84 -26.42
N GLU A 666 -19.34 -37.05 -26.99
CA GLU A 666 -20.06 -38.19 -26.46
C GLU A 666 -19.49 -38.63 -25.10
N THR A 667 -18.17 -38.68 -24.97
CA THR A 667 -17.46 -38.97 -23.71
C THR A 667 -17.87 -37.99 -22.62
N LEU A 668 -17.84 -36.68 -22.92
CA LEU A 668 -18.23 -35.63 -21.97
C LEU A 668 -19.72 -35.70 -21.59
N GLU A 669 -20.62 -35.94 -22.55
CA GLU A 669 -22.05 -36.07 -22.29
C GLU A 669 -22.36 -37.31 -21.42
N ASN A 670 -21.68 -38.42 -21.66
CA ASN A 670 -21.81 -39.63 -20.85
C ASN A 670 -21.28 -39.41 -19.43
N LEU A 671 -20.12 -38.75 -19.27
CA LEU A 671 -19.58 -38.41 -17.97
C LEU A 671 -20.49 -37.45 -17.21
N ARG A 672 -21.07 -36.44 -17.88
CA ARG A 672 -22.05 -35.53 -17.29
C ARG A 672 -23.27 -36.28 -16.77
N LYS A 673 -23.80 -37.26 -17.51
CA LYS A 673 -24.93 -38.09 -17.05
C LYS A 673 -24.58 -38.91 -15.82
N GLN A 674 -23.39 -39.51 -15.78
CA GLN A 674 -22.92 -40.27 -14.61
C GLN A 674 -22.74 -39.37 -13.39
N TRP A 675 -22.09 -38.21 -13.57
CA TRP A 675 -21.93 -37.20 -12.53
C TRP A 675 -23.28 -36.69 -12.01
N ALA A 676 -24.20 -36.35 -12.90
CA ALA A 676 -25.55 -35.93 -12.55
C ALA A 676 -26.32 -37.00 -11.79
N GLY A 677 -26.15 -38.29 -12.13
CA GLY A 677 -26.76 -39.41 -11.42
C GLY A 677 -26.32 -39.56 -9.96
N LEU A 678 -25.23 -38.90 -9.56
CA LEU A 678 -24.73 -38.86 -8.19
C LEU A 678 -25.20 -37.63 -7.40
N LEU A 679 -25.95 -36.73 -8.06
CA LEU A 679 -26.49 -35.52 -7.47
C LEU A 679 -27.97 -35.71 -7.06
N PRO A 680 -28.49 -34.92 -6.09
CA PRO A 680 -29.86 -35.01 -5.61
C PRO A 680 -30.94 -34.90 -6.69
N ASP A 681 -30.74 -34.03 -7.68
CA ASP A 681 -31.60 -33.87 -8.85
C ASP A 681 -30.77 -33.94 -10.15
N PRO A 682 -30.61 -35.15 -10.72
CA PRO A 682 -29.86 -35.38 -11.95
C PRO A 682 -30.40 -34.64 -13.17
N VAL A 683 -31.72 -34.40 -13.23
CA VAL A 683 -32.35 -33.75 -14.38
C VAL A 683 -32.02 -32.27 -14.36
N SER A 684 -32.19 -31.61 -13.20
CA SER A 684 -31.81 -30.22 -13.02
C SER A 684 -30.31 -29.99 -13.19
N ALA A 685 -29.47 -30.93 -12.71
CA ALA A 685 -28.02 -30.81 -12.78
C ALA A 685 -27.47 -30.68 -14.21
N LEU A 686 -28.17 -31.25 -15.21
CA LEU A 686 -27.80 -31.20 -16.62
C LEU A 686 -28.36 -29.97 -17.36
N VAL A 687 -29.15 -29.14 -16.70
CA VAL A 687 -29.70 -27.92 -17.30
C VAL A 687 -28.61 -26.87 -17.44
N VAL A 688 -28.38 -26.45 -18.68
CA VAL A 688 -27.54 -25.29 -19.01
C VAL A 688 -28.45 -24.06 -19.10
N ALA A 689 -28.26 -23.10 -18.19
CA ALA A 689 -29.03 -21.86 -18.19
C ALA A 689 -28.78 -21.05 -19.48
N GLU A 690 -29.81 -20.36 -19.97
CA GLU A 690 -29.69 -19.55 -21.20
C GLU A 690 -28.60 -18.48 -21.06
N GLY A 691 -27.64 -18.51 -22.00
CA GLY A 691 -26.51 -17.58 -22.05
C GLY A 691 -25.34 -17.95 -21.13
N GLN A 692 -25.37 -19.12 -20.48
CA GLN A 692 -24.29 -19.64 -19.65
C GLN A 692 -23.66 -20.87 -20.30
N PRO A 693 -22.32 -21.03 -20.31
CA PRO A 693 -21.69 -22.27 -20.73
C PRO A 693 -21.63 -23.32 -19.60
N PHE A 694 -21.85 -22.89 -18.36
CA PHE A 694 -21.65 -23.72 -17.17
C PHE A 694 -22.90 -24.48 -16.75
N LEU A 695 -22.72 -25.71 -16.25
CA LEU A 695 -23.75 -26.51 -15.57
C LEU A 695 -23.95 -26.00 -14.13
N LEU A 696 -24.49 -24.79 -13.99
CA LEU A 696 -24.60 -24.08 -12.71
C LEU A 696 -25.46 -24.83 -11.67
N HIS A 697 -26.54 -25.49 -12.10
CA HIS A 697 -27.41 -26.26 -11.21
C HIS A 697 -26.69 -27.50 -10.66
N GLY A 698 -25.96 -28.23 -11.49
CA GLY A 698 -25.17 -29.37 -11.02
C GLY A 698 -24.00 -28.94 -10.14
N LEU A 699 -23.35 -27.83 -10.47
CA LEU A 699 -22.30 -27.23 -9.65
C LEU A 699 -22.83 -26.82 -8.27
N ALA A 700 -24.01 -26.20 -8.21
CA ALA A 700 -24.65 -25.80 -6.97
C ALA A 700 -24.97 -27.02 -6.09
N GLN A 701 -25.64 -28.04 -6.64
CA GLN A 701 -25.94 -29.27 -5.92
C GLN A 701 -24.68 -29.96 -5.38
N TRP A 702 -23.60 -29.99 -6.16
CA TRP A 702 -22.32 -30.52 -5.70
C TRP A 702 -21.78 -29.73 -4.52
N LEU A 703 -21.69 -28.40 -4.64
CA LEU A 703 -21.11 -27.55 -3.60
C LEU A 703 -21.98 -27.45 -2.34
N GLU A 704 -23.30 -27.63 -2.46
CA GLU A 704 -24.21 -27.79 -1.32
C GLU A 704 -23.88 -29.04 -0.50
N ILE A 705 -23.56 -30.17 -1.15
CA ILE A 705 -23.12 -31.40 -0.46
C ILE A 705 -21.83 -31.17 0.33
N PHE A 706 -20.95 -30.31 -0.17
CA PHE A 706 -19.69 -29.95 0.49
C PHE A 706 -19.80 -28.73 1.41
N GLU A 707 -21.03 -28.23 1.67
CA GLU A 707 -21.31 -27.09 2.55
C GLU A 707 -20.53 -25.81 2.15
N ASP A 708 -20.39 -25.54 0.84
CA ASP A 708 -19.66 -24.37 0.36
C ASP A 708 -20.41 -23.06 0.73
N PRO A 709 -19.73 -22.10 1.37
CA PRO A 709 -20.38 -20.89 1.90
C PRO A 709 -20.83 -19.87 0.83
N ASP A 710 -20.50 -20.07 -0.45
CA ASP A 710 -20.84 -19.15 -1.56
C ASP A 710 -21.84 -19.76 -2.57
N VAL A 711 -22.38 -20.94 -2.28
CA VAL A 711 -23.16 -21.75 -3.23
C VAL A 711 -24.47 -21.09 -3.68
N ASP A 712 -25.12 -20.33 -2.80
CA ASP A 712 -26.39 -19.65 -3.08
C ASP A 712 -26.29 -18.68 -4.26
N SER A 713 -25.09 -18.15 -4.52
CA SER A 713 -24.85 -17.23 -5.63
C SER A 713 -25.03 -17.87 -7.01
N LEU A 714 -25.06 -19.21 -7.12
CA LEU A 714 -25.15 -19.93 -8.40
C LEU A 714 -26.57 -19.97 -8.98
N VAL A 715 -27.57 -20.38 -8.19
CA VAL A 715 -28.92 -20.68 -8.72
C VAL A 715 -30.11 -20.33 -7.81
N ASN A 716 -29.94 -20.23 -6.49
CA ASN A 716 -31.05 -20.23 -5.52
C ASN A 716 -31.55 -18.83 -5.10
N VAL A 717 -30.97 -17.77 -5.66
CA VAL A 717 -31.30 -16.37 -5.34
C VAL A 717 -31.77 -15.65 -6.61
N GLU A 718 -32.66 -14.66 -6.44
CA GLU A 718 -33.21 -13.83 -7.53
C GLU A 718 -32.13 -13.27 -8.45
N ASP A 719 -30.99 -12.87 -7.85
CA ASP A 719 -29.82 -12.27 -8.50
C ASP A 719 -28.61 -13.22 -8.51
N SER A 720 -28.77 -14.42 -9.08
CA SER A 720 -27.74 -15.48 -9.13
C SER A 720 -27.04 -15.57 -10.50
N PHE A 721 -26.01 -16.41 -10.63
CA PHE A 721 -25.32 -16.61 -11.92
C PHE A 721 -26.20 -17.21 -13.03
N SER A 722 -27.26 -17.95 -12.67
CA SER A 722 -28.21 -18.52 -13.64
C SER A 722 -29.23 -17.49 -14.14
N THR A 723 -29.77 -16.66 -13.25
CA THR A 723 -30.77 -15.62 -13.57
C THR A 723 -30.11 -14.33 -14.09
N GLY A 724 -28.95 -13.99 -13.54
CA GLY A 724 -28.12 -12.83 -13.86
C GLY A 724 -27.72 -12.08 -12.60
N VAL A 725 -26.45 -11.70 -12.47
CA VAL A 725 -25.93 -10.98 -11.30
C VAL A 725 -26.04 -9.45 -11.48
N PRO A 726 -26.11 -8.67 -10.38
CA PRO A 726 -26.25 -7.21 -10.47
C PRO A 726 -24.94 -6.52 -10.86
N VAL A 727 -25.02 -5.37 -11.53
CA VAL A 727 -23.84 -4.54 -11.86
C VAL A 727 -23.29 -3.85 -10.61
N GLY A 728 -24.15 -3.55 -9.64
CA GLY A 728 -23.76 -2.93 -8.38
C GLY A 728 -23.89 -1.40 -8.33
N VAL A 729 -24.59 -0.80 -9.29
CA VAL A 729 -24.84 0.66 -9.37
C VAL A 729 -25.94 1.10 -8.42
N LEU A 730 -27.03 0.34 -8.34
CA LEU A 730 -28.19 0.66 -7.51
C LEU A 730 -28.01 0.20 -6.07
N GLU A 731 -27.35 -0.94 -5.88
CA GLU A 731 -27.12 -1.56 -4.59
C GLU A 731 -25.69 -2.09 -4.50
N PRO A 732 -25.05 -2.08 -3.32
CA PRO A 732 -23.72 -2.64 -3.15
C PRO A 732 -23.70 -4.14 -3.47
N LEU A 733 -22.62 -4.60 -4.08
CA LEU A 733 -22.44 -6.01 -4.42
C LEU A 733 -22.37 -6.89 -3.14
N PRO A 734 -23.02 -8.08 -3.13
CA PRO A 734 -23.18 -8.91 -1.94
C PRO A 734 -21.85 -9.53 -1.49
N ARG A 735 -21.69 -9.70 -0.18
CA ARG A 735 -20.45 -10.24 0.41
C ARG A 735 -20.50 -11.75 0.64
N THR A 736 -19.33 -12.37 0.58
CA THR A 736 -19.12 -13.75 1.07
C THR A 736 -17.96 -13.78 2.07
N PRO A 737 -18.21 -13.43 3.36
CA PRO A 737 -17.15 -13.20 4.36
C PRO A 737 -16.26 -14.41 4.67
N GLN A 738 -16.77 -15.63 4.49
CA GLN A 738 -16.01 -16.86 4.77
C GLN A 738 -14.93 -17.14 3.71
N VAL A 739 -15.12 -16.62 2.48
CA VAL A 739 -14.22 -16.87 1.34
C VAL A 739 -13.35 -15.65 1.07
N PHE A 740 -13.96 -14.45 1.09
CA PHE A 740 -13.26 -13.23 0.71
C PHE A 740 -13.06 -12.28 1.89
N PRO A 741 -11.83 -11.77 2.09
CA PRO A 741 -11.56 -10.76 3.10
C PRO A 741 -12.31 -9.45 2.78
N PRO A 742 -12.62 -8.62 3.79
CA PRO A 742 -13.28 -7.34 3.55
C PRO A 742 -12.35 -6.38 2.80
N LYS A 743 -12.92 -5.62 1.86
CA LYS A 743 -12.22 -4.53 1.19
C LYS A 743 -12.15 -3.31 2.10
N LEU A 744 -10.94 -2.99 2.56
CA LEU A 744 -10.69 -1.88 3.50
C LEU A 744 -10.23 -0.58 2.82
N LYS A 745 -9.75 -0.66 1.58
CA LYS A 745 -9.22 0.48 0.83
C LYS A 745 -9.94 0.61 -0.51
N HIS A 746 -10.46 1.82 -0.76
CA HIS A 746 -11.10 2.17 -2.02
C HIS A 746 -10.29 3.27 -2.71
N LYS A 747 -10.01 3.08 -4.00
CA LYS A 747 -9.35 4.09 -4.81
C LYS A 747 -10.37 5.17 -5.16
N LYS A 748 -10.02 6.44 -5.00
CA LYS A 748 -10.82 7.55 -5.51
C LYS A 748 -10.78 7.50 -7.04
N LEU A 749 -11.94 7.35 -7.66
CA LEU A 749 -12.09 7.37 -9.11
C LEU A 749 -12.28 8.81 -9.61
N ASP A 750 -12.20 8.99 -10.93
CA ASP A 750 -12.31 10.28 -11.61
C ASP A 750 -13.61 11.04 -11.24
N GLU A 751 -13.54 12.37 -11.13
CA GLU A 751 -14.65 13.24 -10.72
C GLU A 751 -15.21 14.08 -11.89
N SER A 752 -15.05 13.63 -13.14
CA SER A 752 -15.64 14.28 -14.31
C SER A 752 -17.14 14.53 -14.14
N GLU A 753 -17.66 15.61 -14.72
CA GLU A 753 -19.07 15.94 -14.67
C GLU A 753 -19.93 14.79 -15.22
N PHE A 754 -21.01 14.47 -14.51
CA PHE A 754 -21.88 13.36 -14.90
C PHE A 754 -22.57 13.66 -16.23
N ASN A 755 -22.29 12.85 -17.24
CA ASN A 755 -22.97 12.85 -18.53
C ASN A 755 -23.35 11.41 -18.88
N PRO A 756 -24.65 11.07 -18.96
CA PRO A 756 -25.12 9.71 -19.24
C PRO A 756 -24.86 9.28 -20.68
N LEU A 757 -24.55 10.19 -21.60
CA LEU A 757 -24.28 9.91 -23.01
C LEU A 757 -22.87 10.41 -23.38
N ALA A 758 -21.87 9.58 -23.13
CA ALA A 758 -20.49 9.91 -23.43
C ALA A 758 -20.15 9.72 -24.91
N VAL A 759 -19.23 10.53 -25.41
CA VAL A 759 -18.76 10.50 -26.80
C VAL A 759 -17.51 9.62 -26.90
N ASN A 760 -17.40 8.80 -27.95
CA ASN A 760 -16.26 7.91 -28.13
C ASN A 760 -14.93 8.67 -28.25
N TYR A 761 -13.86 8.05 -27.75
CA TYR A 761 -12.50 8.57 -27.87
C TYR A 761 -12.04 8.57 -29.34
N PRO A 762 -11.08 9.43 -29.72
CA PRO A 762 -10.57 9.49 -31.09
C PRO A 762 -10.15 8.12 -31.66
N SER A 763 -9.53 7.27 -30.84
CA SER A 763 -9.14 5.91 -31.23
C SER A 763 -10.33 5.06 -31.72
N ALA A 764 -11.50 5.18 -31.09
CA ALA A 764 -12.69 4.42 -31.46
C ALA A 764 -13.39 5.02 -32.67
N ARG A 765 -13.38 6.36 -32.83
CA ARG A 765 -13.97 7.03 -34.01
C ARG A 765 -13.27 6.68 -35.32
N VAL A 766 -11.97 6.34 -35.26
CA VAL A 766 -11.21 5.88 -36.43
C VAL A 766 -11.47 4.40 -36.75
N SER A 767 -11.97 3.62 -35.77
CA SER A 767 -12.19 2.16 -35.89
C SER A 767 -13.66 1.76 -35.79
N VAL A 768 -14.59 2.62 -36.23
CA VAL A 768 -16.04 2.39 -36.13
C VAL A 768 -16.47 1.08 -36.78
N ALA A 769 -16.03 0.82 -38.02
CA ALA A 769 -16.39 -0.40 -38.75
C ALA A 769 -15.90 -1.69 -38.05
N ASP A 770 -14.70 -1.65 -37.47
CA ASP A 770 -14.15 -2.78 -36.73
C ASP A 770 -14.90 -3.03 -35.41
N LEU A 771 -15.29 -1.95 -34.72
CA LEU A 771 -16.11 -2.03 -33.51
C LEU A 771 -17.50 -2.60 -33.79
N GLU A 772 -18.16 -2.13 -34.85
CA GLU A 772 -19.48 -2.61 -35.24
C GLU A 772 -19.44 -4.09 -35.65
N LYS A 773 -18.42 -4.50 -36.42
CA LYS A 773 -18.19 -5.92 -36.72
C LYS A 773 -18.05 -6.76 -35.44
N LYS A 774 -17.32 -6.25 -34.44
CA LYS A 774 -17.19 -6.95 -33.14
C LYS A 774 -18.49 -7.01 -32.36
N PHE A 775 -19.32 -5.97 -32.43
CA PHE A 775 -20.63 -6.00 -31.76
C PHE A 775 -21.59 -6.98 -32.42
N LEU A 776 -21.56 -7.10 -33.75
CA LEU A 776 -22.31 -8.12 -34.48
C LEU A 776 -21.84 -9.55 -34.14
N GLU A 777 -20.53 -9.77 -33.99
CA GLU A 777 -19.99 -11.07 -33.51
C GLU A 777 -20.51 -11.40 -32.10
N GLU A 778 -20.54 -10.42 -31.20
CA GLU A 778 -21.04 -10.61 -29.83
C GLU A 778 -22.57 -10.73 -29.76
N GLU A 779 -23.31 -10.11 -30.68
CA GLU A 779 -24.75 -10.29 -30.86
C GLU A 779 -25.08 -11.71 -31.33
N ALA A 780 -24.33 -12.25 -32.30
CA ALA A 780 -24.50 -13.62 -32.77
C ALA A 780 -24.27 -14.65 -31.65
N LEU A 781 -23.42 -14.32 -30.67
CA LEU A 781 -23.20 -15.11 -29.45
C LEU A 781 -24.25 -14.84 -28.36
N GLY A 782 -25.24 -13.99 -28.64
CA GLY A 782 -26.29 -13.64 -27.69
C GLY A 782 -25.80 -12.88 -26.47
N ARG A 783 -24.69 -12.14 -26.56
CA ARG A 783 -24.09 -11.38 -25.43
C ARG A 783 -24.40 -9.89 -25.47
N MET A 784 -24.89 -9.41 -26.60
CA MET A 784 -25.20 -8.01 -26.86
C MET A 784 -26.41 -7.93 -27.81
N PHE A 785 -27.11 -6.80 -27.85
CA PHE A 785 -28.12 -6.55 -28.88
C PHE A 785 -28.21 -5.05 -29.19
N PRO A 786 -28.56 -4.67 -30.44
CA PRO A 786 -28.79 -3.29 -30.84
C PRO A 786 -30.21 -2.84 -30.47
N ILE A 787 -30.35 -1.58 -30.09
CA ILE A 787 -31.64 -0.93 -29.82
C ILE A 787 -31.53 0.57 -30.10
N ARG A 788 -32.61 1.22 -30.51
CA ARG A 788 -32.61 2.68 -30.66
C ARG A 788 -32.63 3.37 -29.29
N LEU A 789 -31.87 4.45 -29.14
CA LEU A 789 -31.74 5.15 -27.86
C LEU A 789 -33.08 5.52 -27.20
N PRO A 790 -34.07 6.11 -27.91
CA PRO A 790 -35.36 6.44 -27.27
C PRO A 790 -36.09 5.19 -26.74
N VAL A 791 -36.03 4.09 -27.49
CA VAL A 791 -36.65 2.81 -27.09
C VAL A 791 -35.90 2.19 -25.91
N ALA A 792 -34.58 2.35 -25.84
CA ALA A 792 -33.79 1.91 -24.69
C ALA A 792 -34.15 2.69 -23.43
N GLN A 793 -34.33 4.01 -23.53
CA GLN A 793 -34.74 4.88 -22.43
C GLN A 793 -36.15 4.57 -21.94
N GLU A 794 -37.07 4.26 -22.86
CA GLU A 794 -38.42 3.79 -22.52
C GLU A 794 -38.37 2.42 -21.80
N LYS A 795 -37.55 1.48 -22.31
CA LYS A 795 -37.48 0.12 -21.78
C LYS A 795 -36.79 0.01 -20.41
N PHE A 796 -35.70 0.75 -20.20
CA PHE A 796 -34.85 0.62 -19.00
C PHE A 796 -34.96 1.80 -18.03
N GLY A 797 -35.58 2.91 -18.44
CA GLY A 797 -35.57 4.18 -17.71
C GLY A 797 -34.43 5.09 -18.19
N ALA A 798 -34.74 6.36 -18.41
CA ALA A 798 -33.79 7.34 -18.93
C ALA A 798 -32.61 7.61 -17.97
N ASP A 799 -32.81 7.42 -16.67
CA ASP A 799 -31.82 7.53 -15.60
C ASP A 799 -30.83 6.35 -15.57
N LYS A 800 -31.27 5.17 -16.03
CA LYS A 800 -30.45 3.95 -16.05
C LYS A 800 -29.65 3.77 -17.33
N VAL A 801 -30.12 4.29 -18.45
CA VAL A 801 -29.41 4.18 -19.73
C VAL A 801 -28.16 5.07 -19.71
N ARG A 802 -26.99 4.43 -19.53
CA ARG A 802 -25.68 5.09 -19.53
C ARG A 802 -24.84 4.57 -20.67
N VAL A 803 -24.61 5.41 -21.67
CA VAL A 803 -23.85 5.11 -22.88
C VAL A 803 -22.40 5.50 -22.66
N ALA A 804 -21.58 4.51 -22.31
CA ALA A 804 -20.16 4.70 -22.07
C ALA A 804 -19.39 5.01 -23.36
N ALA A 805 -18.33 5.81 -23.23
CA ALA A 805 -17.40 6.06 -24.32
C ALA A 805 -16.60 4.79 -24.63
N MET A 806 -16.43 4.50 -25.92
CA MET A 806 -15.55 3.44 -26.39
C MET A 806 -14.16 3.99 -26.70
N ALA A 807 -13.14 3.20 -26.38
CA ALA A 807 -11.80 3.29 -26.95
C ALA A 807 -11.48 2.00 -27.71
N ALA A 808 -10.48 2.07 -28.59
CA ALA A 808 -10.10 0.96 -29.46
C ALA A 808 -8.57 0.81 -29.42
N ILE A 809 -8.09 -0.39 -29.09
CA ILE A 809 -6.66 -0.72 -29.17
C ILE A 809 -6.47 -1.69 -30.32
N THR A 810 -5.64 -1.28 -31.29
CA THR A 810 -5.20 -2.16 -32.37
C THR A 810 -4.19 -3.17 -31.84
N LYS A 811 -4.46 -4.45 -32.05
CA LYS A 811 -3.52 -5.53 -31.75
C LYS A 811 -2.47 -5.66 -32.86
N PRO A 812 -1.33 -6.31 -32.61
CA PRO A 812 -0.31 -6.56 -33.63
C PRO A 812 -0.83 -7.37 -34.83
N ASP A 813 -1.89 -8.17 -34.64
CA ASP A 813 -2.56 -8.95 -35.69
C ASP A 813 -3.54 -8.11 -36.55
N GLY A 814 -3.62 -6.79 -36.30
CA GLY A 814 -4.53 -5.86 -36.98
C GLY A 814 -5.96 -5.84 -36.42
N SER A 815 -6.33 -6.76 -35.52
CA SER A 815 -7.66 -6.79 -34.91
C SER A 815 -7.83 -5.71 -33.84
N VAL A 816 -9.04 -5.19 -33.67
CA VAL A 816 -9.34 -4.17 -32.66
C VAL A 816 -9.86 -4.82 -31.38
N ARG A 817 -9.33 -4.39 -30.23
CA ARG A 817 -9.87 -4.69 -28.90
C ARG A 817 -10.74 -3.50 -28.44
N PRO A 818 -12.06 -3.68 -28.29
CA PRO A 818 -12.94 -2.65 -27.73
C PRO A 818 -12.64 -2.46 -26.23
N LEU A 819 -12.62 -1.21 -25.79
CA LEU A 819 -12.50 -0.81 -24.40
C LEU A 819 -13.70 0.05 -24.01
N HIS A 820 -14.37 -0.32 -22.94
CA HIS A 820 -15.57 0.36 -22.46
C HIS A 820 -15.23 1.23 -21.25
N ASP A 821 -15.39 2.54 -21.35
CA ASP A 821 -15.07 3.46 -20.26
C ASP A 821 -16.28 3.71 -19.36
N GLY A 822 -16.43 2.87 -18.33
CA GLY A 822 -17.46 3.05 -17.31
C GLY A 822 -17.16 4.12 -16.26
N THR A 823 -16.04 4.83 -16.36
CA THR A 823 -15.60 5.77 -15.30
C THR A 823 -15.88 7.21 -15.72
N HIS A 824 -15.27 7.67 -16.80
CA HIS A 824 -15.35 9.07 -17.21
C HIS A 824 -16.74 9.38 -17.78
N SER A 825 -17.30 10.54 -17.40
CA SER A 825 -18.63 11.02 -17.78
C SER A 825 -19.80 10.17 -17.23
N VAL A 826 -19.89 8.88 -17.59
CA VAL A 826 -21.03 8.04 -17.22
C VAL A 826 -21.04 7.57 -15.77
N GLN A 827 -19.88 7.65 -15.08
CA GLN A 827 -19.74 7.35 -13.64
C GLN A 827 -20.38 6.01 -13.20
N VAL A 828 -20.38 4.99 -14.06
CA VAL A 828 -20.89 3.64 -13.71
C VAL A 828 -19.99 3.03 -12.64
N ASN A 829 -18.68 3.04 -12.86
CA ASN A 829 -17.68 2.53 -11.91
C ASN A 829 -17.66 3.28 -10.58
N ASN A 830 -17.97 4.58 -10.61
CA ASN A 830 -18.03 5.42 -9.41
C ASN A 830 -19.17 5.01 -8.48
N ALA A 831 -20.29 4.54 -9.05
CA ALA A 831 -21.43 4.06 -8.30
C ALA A 831 -21.28 2.60 -7.82
N ILE A 832 -20.39 1.82 -8.43
CA ILE A 832 -20.19 0.41 -8.07
C ILE A 832 -19.40 0.31 -6.75
N VAL A 833 -20.04 -0.28 -5.74
CA VAL A 833 -19.41 -0.58 -4.45
C VAL A 833 -19.38 -2.10 -4.23
N TYR A 834 -18.22 -2.71 -4.44
CA TYR A 834 -17.97 -4.08 -3.95
C TYR A 834 -17.20 -4.05 -2.63
N LYS A 835 -17.64 -4.92 -1.72
CA LYS A 835 -17.18 -4.96 -0.32
C LYS A 835 -16.21 -6.11 -0.03
N ASP A 836 -16.07 -7.07 -0.95
CA ASP A 836 -15.06 -8.12 -0.84
C ASP A 836 -13.76 -7.71 -1.54
N GLN A 837 -12.63 -8.07 -0.94
CA GLN A 837 -11.30 -7.88 -1.48
C GLN A 837 -10.93 -9.10 -2.33
N ILE A 838 -10.87 -8.91 -3.64
CA ILE A 838 -10.35 -9.93 -4.57
C ILE A 838 -8.85 -10.10 -4.29
N GLN A 839 -8.43 -11.35 -4.12
CA GLN A 839 -7.03 -11.74 -4.03
C GLN A 839 -6.67 -12.50 -5.30
N CYS A 840 -5.63 -12.02 -5.99
CA CYS A 840 -5.10 -12.67 -7.19
C CYS A 840 -3.69 -13.18 -6.89
N PRO A 841 -3.26 -14.30 -7.51
CA PRO A 841 -1.90 -14.80 -7.36
C PRO A 841 -0.85 -13.74 -7.70
N GLY A 842 0.10 -13.51 -6.80
CA GLY A 842 1.24 -12.62 -7.00
C GLY A 842 2.58 -13.37 -6.97
N PRO A 843 3.70 -12.65 -6.90
CA PRO A 843 5.03 -13.26 -6.80
C PRO A 843 5.18 -14.28 -5.66
N PRO A 844 4.63 -14.08 -4.45
CA PRO A 844 4.72 -15.06 -3.37
C PRO A 844 4.05 -16.40 -3.72
N GLU A 845 2.86 -16.37 -4.30
CA GLU A 845 2.13 -17.58 -4.70
C GLU A 845 2.83 -18.30 -5.85
N VAL A 846 3.35 -17.56 -6.83
CA VAL A 846 4.15 -18.11 -7.94
C VAL A 846 5.43 -18.79 -7.41
N ALA A 847 6.13 -18.16 -6.47
CA ALA A 847 7.31 -18.76 -5.83
C ALA A 847 6.95 -19.98 -4.97
N ALA A 848 5.82 -19.93 -4.26
CA ALA A 848 5.32 -21.05 -3.47
C ALA A 848 4.98 -22.26 -4.35
N ALA A 849 4.34 -22.04 -5.51
CA ALA A 849 3.99 -23.11 -6.43
C ALA A 849 5.22 -23.88 -6.93
N VAL A 850 6.29 -23.18 -7.31
CA VAL A 850 7.56 -23.82 -7.72
C VAL A 850 8.20 -24.56 -6.53
N ARG A 851 8.28 -23.91 -5.37
CA ARG A 851 8.89 -24.48 -4.16
C ARG A 851 8.19 -25.75 -3.71
N GLU A 852 6.87 -25.71 -3.51
CA GLU A 852 6.10 -26.85 -3.00
C GLU A 852 6.09 -28.03 -3.97
N ALA A 853 6.04 -27.76 -5.28
CA ALA A 853 6.20 -28.80 -6.30
C ALA A 853 7.54 -29.53 -6.19
N LEU A 854 8.60 -28.84 -5.79
CA LEU A 854 9.94 -29.39 -5.63
C LEU A 854 10.16 -30.07 -4.28
N GLU A 855 9.50 -29.59 -3.23
CA GLU A 855 9.50 -30.24 -1.91
C GLU A 855 8.93 -31.67 -1.97
N SER A 856 8.06 -31.95 -2.95
CA SER A 856 7.60 -33.31 -3.26
C SER A 856 8.76 -34.28 -3.58
N ARG A 857 9.92 -33.76 -4.02
CA ARG A 857 11.08 -34.51 -4.54
C ARG A 857 10.76 -35.38 -5.77
N GLU A 858 9.64 -35.14 -6.41
CA GLU A 858 9.22 -35.79 -7.64
C GLU A 858 9.33 -34.82 -8.80
N ALA A 859 9.45 -35.33 -10.03
CA ALA A 859 9.53 -34.47 -11.22
C ALA A 859 8.16 -33.82 -11.49
N PRO A 860 8.03 -32.48 -11.36
CA PRO A 860 6.77 -31.80 -11.60
C PRO A 860 6.51 -31.64 -13.11
N PHE A 861 5.24 -31.59 -13.49
CA PHE A 861 4.80 -31.20 -14.83
C PHE A 861 3.73 -30.14 -14.69
N ALA A 862 3.93 -28.99 -15.33
CA ALA A 862 3.02 -27.85 -15.24
C ALA A 862 2.33 -27.58 -16.57
N ILE A 863 1.10 -27.10 -16.50
CA ILE A 863 0.29 -26.64 -17.63
C ILE A 863 -0.25 -25.24 -17.30
N SER A 864 -0.26 -24.37 -18.30
CA SER A 864 -1.01 -23.12 -18.30
C SER A 864 -2.01 -23.11 -19.44
N ALA A 865 -3.21 -22.65 -19.14
CA ALA A 865 -4.39 -22.66 -19.98
C ALA A 865 -5.01 -21.26 -20.02
N ASP A 866 -5.67 -20.94 -21.13
CA ASP A 866 -6.40 -19.69 -21.34
C ASP A 866 -7.90 -19.99 -21.43
N ILE A 867 -8.69 -19.29 -20.63
CA ILE A 867 -10.14 -19.40 -20.60
C ILE A 867 -10.74 -18.37 -21.56
N LYS A 868 -11.53 -18.84 -22.51
CA LYS A 868 -12.13 -17.98 -23.53
C LYS A 868 -13.14 -17.01 -22.92
N ALA A 869 -12.87 -15.72 -23.10
CA ALA A 869 -13.81 -14.65 -22.81
C ALA A 869 -14.31 -14.59 -21.35
N ALA A 870 -13.46 -14.94 -20.37
CA ALA A 870 -13.69 -14.92 -18.92
C ALA A 870 -14.82 -13.98 -18.43
N HIS A 871 -14.62 -12.66 -18.48
CA HIS A 871 -15.62 -11.69 -18.00
C HIS A 871 -16.99 -11.78 -18.70
N ARG A 872 -17.01 -12.16 -19.98
CA ARG A 872 -18.23 -12.30 -20.80
C ARG A 872 -19.03 -13.56 -20.45
N LEU A 873 -18.46 -14.48 -19.66
CA LEU A 873 -19.14 -15.69 -19.19
C LEU A 873 -20.04 -15.41 -17.97
N VAL A 874 -20.00 -14.20 -17.41
CA VAL A 874 -20.90 -13.79 -16.32
C VAL A 874 -22.10 -13.06 -16.91
N LYS A 875 -23.29 -13.63 -16.79
CA LYS A 875 -24.56 -13.01 -17.19
C LYS A 875 -24.98 -11.93 -16.20
N ILE A 876 -25.46 -10.79 -16.71
CA ILE A 876 -25.95 -9.67 -15.90
C ILE A 876 -27.48 -9.67 -15.91
N ARG A 877 -28.10 -9.30 -14.78
CA ARG A 877 -29.57 -9.23 -14.68
C ARG A 877 -30.17 -8.19 -15.65
N PRO A 878 -31.35 -8.46 -16.25
CA PRO A 878 -31.96 -7.56 -17.23
C PRO A 878 -32.22 -6.13 -16.74
N SER A 879 -32.50 -5.93 -15.45
CA SER A 879 -32.78 -4.60 -14.87
C SER A 879 -31.59 -3.65 -14.89
N ASP A 880 -30.36 -4.18 -15.00
CA ASP A 880 -29.11 -3.39 -14.94
C ASP A 880 -28.47 -3.24 -16.33
N TRP A 881 -29.03 -3.85 -17.38
CA TRP A 881 -28.48 -3.78 -18.75
C TRP A 881 -28.32 -2.34 -19.27
N GLY A 882 -29.20 -1.43 -18.86
CA GLY A 882 -29.12 -0.01 -19.23
C GLY A 882 -27.79 0.66 -18.84
N PHE A 883 -27.14 0.21 -17.75
CA PHE A 883 -25.86 0.76 -17.29
C PHE A 883 -24.65 0.31 -18.12
N LEU A 884 -24.85 -0.66 -19.02
CA LEU A 884 -23.79 -1.28 -19.82
C LEU A 884 -23.92 -0.95 -21.31
N ALA A 885 -24.53 0.19 -21.63
CA ALA A 885 -24.76 0.62 -23.00
C ALA A 885 -23.49 1.25 -23.61
N CYS A 886 -23.29 1.08 -24.92
CA CYS A 886 -22.26 1.79 -25.67
C CYS A 886 -22.66 2.02 -27.13
N ARG A 887 -21.83 2.73 -27.89
CA ARG A 887 -22.02 2.95 -29.33
C ARG A 887 -20.73 2.64 -30.09
N ALA A 888 -20.87 2.09 -31.29
CA ALA A 888 -19.76 1.98 -32.24
C ALA A 888 -19.43 3.37 -32.83
N ASP A 889 -20.46 4.07 -33.28
CA ASP A 889 -20.41 5.46 -33.76
C ASP A 889 -21.13 6.41 -32.79
N SER A 890 -20.48 7.51 -32.42
CA SER A 890 -21.04 8.49 -31.49
C SER A 890 -22.30 9.16 -32.03
N ASP A 891 -22.38 9.34 -33.35
CA ASP A 891 -23.49 10.04 -34.01
C ASP A 891 -24.68 9.11 -34.31
N SER A 892 -24.51 7.80 -34.12
CA SER A 892 -25.56 6.82 -34.34
C SER A 892 -26.63 6.87 -33.24
N GLN A 893 -27.90 6.75 -33.66
CA GLN A 893 -29.04 6.57 -32.76
C GLN A 893 -29.15 5.13 -32.23
N THR A 894 -28.41 4.19 -32.82
CA THR A 894 -28.34 2.80 -32.36
C THR A 894 -27.35 2.70 -31.22
N VAL A 895 -27.86 2.32 -30.04
CA VAL A 895 -27.04 1.92 -28.90
C VAL A 895 -27.01 0.42 -28.81
N TRP A 896 -25.91 -0.10 -28.30
CA TRP A 896 -25.73 -1.52 -28.09
C TRP A 896 -25.70 -1.83 -26.59
N ILE A 897 -26.49 -2.80 -26.19
CA ILE A 897 -26.69 -3.15 -24.78
C ILE A 897 -25.99 -4.47 -24.48
N ASN A 898 -25.06 -4.46 -23.52
CA ASN A 898 -24.39 -5.67 -23.06
C ASN A 898 -25.25 -6.43 -22.05
N LYS A 899 -25.32 -7.77 -22.21
CA LYS A 899 -26.05 -8.67 -21.32
C LYS A 899 -25.14 -9.46 -20.36
N CYS A 900 -23.83 -9.32 -20.50
CA CYS A 900 -22.83 -10.00 -19.68
C CYS A 900 -21.72 -9.03 -19.24
N GLY A 901 -20.83 -9.49 -18.35
CA GLY A 901 -19.73 -8.70 -17.83
C GLY A 901 -18.86 -8.10 -18.94
N THR A 902 -18.54 -6.81 -18.82
CA THR A 902 -17.84 -6.04 -19.86
C THR A 902 -16.52 -5.50 -19.34
N PHE A 903 -15.46 -5.63 -20.14
CA PHE A 903 -14.14 -5.10 -19.79
C PHE A 903 -14.17 -3.58 -19.66
N GLY A 904 -13.72 -3.07 -18.51
CA GLY A 904 -13.79 -1.65 -18.16
C GLY A 904 -14.92 -1.27 -17.20
N ILE A 905 -15.81 -2.23 -16.90
CA ILE A 905 -16.77 -2.13 -15.79
C ILE A 905 -16.25 -2.89 -14.57
N SER A 906 -16.26 -2.25 -13.41
CA SER A 906 -15.59 -2.71 -12.19
C SER A 906 -16.20 -3.98 -11.58
N SER A 907 -17.46 -4.28 -11.86
CA SER A 907 -18.13 -5.49 -11.39
C SER A 907 -17.82 -6.73 -12.21
N ALA A 908 -17.34 -6.60 -13.45
CA ALA A 908 -16.98 -7.74 -14.29
C ALA A 908 -15.86 -8.63 -13.69
N PRO A 909 -14.70 -8.09 -13.28
CA PRO A 909 -13.67 -8.91 -12.62
C PRO A 909 -14.12 -9.44 -11.25
N TYR A 910 -14.99 -8.72 -10.55
CA TYR A 910 -15.54 -9.14 -9.26
C TYR A 910 -16.36 -10.42 -9.39
N TRP A 911 -17.35 -10.42 -10.28
CA TRP A 911 -18.22 -11.58 -10.45
C TRP A 911 -17.50 -12.76 -11.10
N TRP A 912 -16.57 -12.49 -12.02
CA TRP A 912 -15.75 -13.55 -12.60
C TRP A 912 -14.91 -14.26 -11.53
N ALA A 913 -14.27 -13.51 -10.64
CA ALA A 913 -13.47 -14.10 -9.56
C ALA A 913 -14.32 -15.00 -8.66
N LYS A 914 -15.56 -14.59 -8.30
CA LYS A 914 -16.45 -15.42 -7.47
C LYS A 914 -16.89 -16.69 -8.19
N LEU A 915 -17.38 -16.57 -9.42
CA LEU A 915 -17.82 -17.71 -10.23
C LEU A 915 -16.69 -18.72 -10.40
N PHE A 916 -15.51 -18.26 -10.81
CA PHE A 916 -14.42 -19.16 -11.13
C PHE A 916 -13.74 -19.72 -9.87
N SER A 917 -13.86 -19.04 -8.71
CA SER A 917 -13.46 -19.63 -7.42
C SER A 917 -14.35 -20.81 -7.02
N LEU A 918 -15.66 -20.76 -7.29
CA LEU A 918 -16.59 -21.89 -7.09
C LEU A 918 -16.22 -23.07 -7.99
N VAL A 919 -15.93 -22.80 -9.28
CA VAL A 919 -15.44 -23.83 -10.22
C VAL A 919 -14.11 -24.42 -9.74
N GLY A 920 -13.18 -23.57 -9.28
CA GLY A 920 -11.90 -24.01 -8.74
C GLY A 920 -12.05 -24.92 -7.53
N ARG A 921 -12.94 -24.59 -6.58
CA ARG A 921 -13.23 -25.44 -5.41
C ARG A 921 -13.88 -26.76 -5.80
N PHE A 922 -14.81 -26.75 -6.77
CA PHE A 922 -15.34 -27.99 -7.35
C PHE A 922 -14.22 -28.91 -7.87
N VAL A 923 -13.29 -28.37 -8.65
CA VAL A 923 -12.13 -29.14 -9.14
C VAL A 923 -11.28 -29.64 -7.97
N GLY A 924 -11.05 -28.81 -6.95
CA GLY A 924 -10.37 -29.21 -5.72
C GLY A 924 -11.02 -30.40 -5.01
N HIS A 925 -12.35 -30.35 -4.82
CA HIS A 925 -13.10 -31.46 -4.24
C HIS A 925 -12.98 -32.73 -5.08
N LEU A 926 -13.03 -32.64 -6.42
CA LEU A 926 -12.89 -33.80 -7.30
C LEU A 926 -11.49 -34.42 -7.22
N MET A 927 -10.45 -33.60 -7.13
CA MET A 927 -9.06 -34.06 -7.01
C MET A 927 -8.76 -34.70 -5.65
N SER A 928 -9.54 -34.37 -4.61
CA SER A 928 -9.52 -34.99 -3.29
C SER A 928 -8.11 -35.00 -2.67
N THR A 929 -7.56 -36.17 -2.33
CA THR A 929 -6.22 -36.33 -1.73
C THR A 929 -5.08 -36.29 -2.75
N THR A 930 -5.36 -36.00 -4.02
CA THR A 930 -4.33 -35.93 -5.07
C THR A 930 -3.50 -34.67 -4.88
N TRP A 931 -2.17 -34.78 -4.91
CA TRP A 931 -1.31 -33.60 -4.89
C TRP A 931 -1.38 -32.87 -6.22
N PHE A 932 -1.79 -31.62 -6.19
CA PHE A 932 -1.69 -30.68 -7.30
C PHE A 932 -1.75 -29.26 -6.73
N LEU A 933 -1.23 -28.29 -7.49
CA LEU A 933 -1.43 -26.87 -7.21
C LEU A 933 -2.09 -26.24 -8.42
N HIS A 934 -3.06 -25.37 -8.21
CA HIS A 934 -3.61 -24.57 -9.29
C HIS A 934 -3.79 -23.11 -8.87
N MET A 935 -3.61 -22.22 -9.83
CA MET A 935 -3.74 -20.78 -9.66
C MET A 935 -4.55 -20.21 -10.80
N VAL A 936 -5.36 -19.20 -10.51
CA VAL A 936 -6.17 -18.51 -11.52
C VAL A 936 -5.91 -17.01 -11.43
N TYR A 937 -5.61 -16.40 -12.57
CA TYR A 937 -5.56 -14.96 -12.72
C TYR A 937 -6.40 -14.57 -13.94
N VAL A 938 -7.62 -14.08 -13.70
CA VAL A 938 -8.56 -13.72 -14.77
C VAL A 938 -8.77 -14.90 -15.74
N ASP A 939 -8.26 -14.84 -16.96
CA ASP A 939 -8.34 -15.85 -18.00
C ASP A 939 -7.19 -16.87 -17.97
N ASP A 940 -6.09 -16.58 -17.27
CA ASP A 940 -4.95 -17.48 -17.11
C ASP A 940 -5.20 -18.49 -15.97
N LEU A 941 -5.14 -19.78 -16.30
CA LEU A 941 -5.21 -20.90 -15.36
C LEU A 941 -3.88 -21.66 -15.37
N HIS A 942 -3.25 -21.86 -14.22
CA HIS A 942 -2.03 -22.63 -14.07
C HIS A 942 -2.28 -23.86 -13.20
N GLY A 943 -1.69 -25.01 -13.57
CA GLY A 943 -1.73 -26.25 -12.80
C GLY A 943 -0.36 -26.90 -12.76
N ALA A 944 0.07 -27.36 -11.58
CA ALA A 944 1.32 -28.11 -11.37
C ALA A 944 1.01 -29.46 -10.72
N PHE A 945 1.63 -30.52 -11.25
CA PHE A 945 1.35 -31.91 -10.87
C PHE A 945 2.66 -32.66 -10.62
N THR A 946 2.72 -33.44 -9.54
CA THR A 946 3.86 -34.29 -9.19
C THR A 946 3.43 -35.77 -9.13
N GLY A 947 4.41 -36.65 -8.98
CA GLY A 947 4.18 -38.08 -8.81
C GLY A 947 4.10 -38.90 -10.08
N LEU A 948 3.99 -40.22 -9.89
CA LEU A 948 3.93 -41.20 -10.98
C LEU A 948 2.69 -40.98 -11.86
N ARG A 949 1.56 -40.56 -11.26
CA ARG A 949 0.29 -40.31 -11.96
C ARG A 949 0.12 -38.86 -12.45
N LYS A 950 1.17 -38.03 -12.46
CA LYS A 950 1.05 -36.59 -12.79
C LYS A 950 0.32 -36.29 -14.09
N PHE A 951 0.58 -37.03 -15.16
CA PHE A 951 -0.09 -36.83 -16.46
C PHE A 951 -1.57 -37.23 -16.41
N HIS A 952 -1.87 -38.33 -15.72
CA HIS A 952 -3.25 -38.76 -15.50
C HIS A 952 -4.02 -37.74 -14.66
N ASN A 953 -3.43 -37.27 -13.56
CA ASN A 953 -4.02 -36.26 -12.67
C ASN A 953 -4.23 -34.92 -13.40
N MET A 954 -3.29 -34.53 -14.25
CA MET A 954 -3.43 -33.39 -15.14
C MET A 954 -4.63 -33.53 -16.09
N TRP A 955 -4.83 -34.70 -16.69
CA TRP A 955 -5.99 -34.94 -17.56
C TRP A 955 -7.32 -34.94 -16.79
N VAL A 956 -7.37 -35.56 -15.60
CA VAL A 956 -8.54 -35.49 -14.71
C VAL A 956 -8.86 -34.03 -14.35
N TRP A 957 -7.83 -33.22 -14.08
CA TRP A 957 -7.99 -31.80 -13.79
C TRP A 957 -8.59 -31.01 -14.95
N ILE A 958 -8.10 -31.20 -16.19
CA ILE A 958 -8.69 -30.56 -17.39
C ILE A 958 -10.13 -31.04 -17.61
N LEU A 959 -10.34 -32.35 -17.50
CA LEU A 959 -11.65 -32.98 -17.66
C LEU A 959 -12.66 -32.42 -16.64
N ALA A 960 -12.24 -32.16 -15.40
CA ALA A 960 -13.08 -31.56 -14.37
C ALA A 960 -13.59 -30.16 -14.75
N PHE A 961 -12.72 -29.33 -15.33
CA PHE A 961 -13.13 -28.02 -15.84
C PHE A 961 -14.09 -28.13 -17.03
N GLU A 962 -13.86 -29.05 -17.97
CA GLU A 962 -14.74 -29.26 -19.11
C GLU A 962 -16.08 -29.91 -18.74
N LEU A 963 -16.09 -30.77 -17.71
CA LEU A 963 -17.28 -31.41 -17.16
C LEU A 963 -18.32 -30.35 -16.81
N ILE A 964 -17.91 -29.30 -16.08
CA ILE A 964 -18.78 -28.18 -15.68
C ILE A 964 -19.02 -27.18 -16.82
N GLY A 965 -18.27 -27.24 -17.93
CA GLY A 965 -18.50 -26.41 -19.11
C GLY A 965 -17.51 -25.26 -19.32
N THR A 966 -16.32 -25.33 -18.70
CA THR A 966 -15.28 -24.29 -18.87
C THR A 966 -14.79 -24.23 -20.32
N PRO A 967 -14.87 -23.07 -20.99
CA PRO A 967 -14.46 -22.96 -22.39
C PRO A 967 -12.97 -22.63 -22.52
N PHE A 968 -12.16 -23.61 -22.95
CA PHE A 968 -10.72 -23.45 -23.13
C PHE A 968 -10.29 -22.98 -24.52
N GLY A 969 -9.21 -22.19 -24.56
CA GLY A 969 -8.42 -21.86 -25.74
C GLY A 969 -7.26 -22.83 -25.93
N TYR A 970 -7.53 -24.04 -26.44
CA TYR A 970 -6.54 -25.12 -26.60
C TYR A 970 -5.23 -24.73 -27.29
N HIS A 971 -5.30 -23.94 -28.37
CA HIS A 971 -4.11 -23.42 -29.08
C HIS A 971 -3.17 -22.56 -28.21
N LYS A 972 -3.65 -22.05 -27.07
CA LYS A 972 -2.89 -21.26 -26.10
C LYS A 972 -2.35 -22.06 -24.92
N PHE A 973 -2.64 -23.37 -24.84
CA PHE A 973 -2.04 -24.19 -23.80
C PHE A 973 -0.53 -24.18 -23.94
N ARG A 974 0.15 -24.03 -22.80
CA ARG A 974 1.61 -24.09 -22.67
C ARG A 974 1.94 -24.93 -21.45
N GLY A 975 3.12 -25.54 -21.41
CA GLY A 975 3.45 -26.41 -20.29
C GLY A 975 4.85 -26.99 -20.36
N GLY A 976 5.11 -27.93 -19.46
CA GLY A 976 6.40 -28.58 -19.27
C GLY A 976 7.03 -28.22 -17.94
N PHE A 977 8.35 -28.21 -17.88
CA PHE A 977 9.11 -27.83 -16.69
C PHE A 977 9.33 -26.33 -16.57
N SER A 978 9.11 -25.58 -17.64
CA SER A 978 9.26 -24.13 -17.68
C SER A 978 8.03 -23.52 -18.31
N VAL A 979 7.30 -22.70 -17.55
CA VAL A 979 5.99 -22.19 -17.93
C VAL A 979 5.87 -20.71 -17.58
N GLU A 980 5.20 -19.94 -18.44
CA GLU A 980 4.89 -18.54 -18.19
C GLU A 980 3.50 -18.42 -17.55
N PHE A 981 3.38 -17.61 -16.49
CA PHE A 981 2.10 -17.29 -15.85
C PHE A 981 2.07 -15.84 -15.41
N VAL A 982 1.09 -15.04 -15.88
CA VAL A 982 0.91 -13.61 -15.55
C VAL A 982 2.19 -12.77 -15.83
N GLY A 983 2.99 -13.21 -16.80
CA GLY A 983 4.26 -12.59 -17.16
C GLY A 983 5.42 -12.85 -16.18
N PHE A 984 5.28 -13.84 -15.31
CA PHE A 984 6.36 -14.47 -14.57
C PHE A 984 6.81 -15.75 -15.27
N GLN A 985 8.10 -16.03 -15.22
CA GLN A 985 8.70 -17.28 -15.67
C GLN A 985 8.81 -18.22 -14.48
N MET A 986 8.20 -19.40 -14.55
CA MET A 986 8.28 -20.45 -13.54
C MET A 986 9.12 -21.58 -14.10
N LYS A 987 10.31 -21.82 -13.55
CA LYS A 987 11.19 -22.92 -13.93
C LYS A 987 11.24 -23.95 -12.82
N TYR A 988 10.47 -25.02 -12.99
CA TYR A 988 10.38 -26.12 -12.06
C TYR A 988 11.60 -27.06 -12.13
N ASP A 989 12.33 -27.11 -13.23
CA ASP A 989 13.56 -27.91 -13.38
C ASP A 989 14.75 -27.30 -12.64
N THR A 990 14.94 -25.98 -12.78
CA THR A 990 16.05 -25.25 -12.16
C THR A 990 15.70 -24.65 -10.80
N LYS A 991 14.44 -24.80 -10.36
CA LYS A 991 13.92 -24.24 -9.10
C LYS A 991 13.92 -22.72 -9.07
N GLU A 992 13.65 -22.09 -10.20
CA GLU A 992 13.78 -20.65 -10.31
C GLU A 992 12.48 -19.97 -10.69
N VAL A 993 12.25 -18.78 -10.13
CA VAL A 993 11.17 -17.88 -10.57
C VAL A 993 11.76 -16.58 -11.05
N GLY A 994 11.24 -16.08 -12.17
CA GLY A 994 11.75 -14.89 -12.82
C GLY A 994 10.71 -14.09 -13.58
N VAL A 995 11.18 -13.11 -14.35
CA VAL A 995 10.37 -12.39 -15.33
C VAL A 995 10.62 -12.94 -16.73
N THR A 996 9.63 -12.90 -17.62
CA THR A 996 9.83 -13.44 -18.98
C THR A 996 10.97 -12.72 -19.72
N ILE A 997 11.67 -13.45 -20.60
CA ILE A 997 12.79 -12.93 -21.41
C ILE A 997 12.37 -11.64 -22.13
N ARG A 998 11.18 -11.68 -22.75
CA ARG A 998 10.60 -10.54 -23.47
C ARG A 998 10.45 -9.30 -22.60
N ARG A 999 10.08 -9.46 -21.32
CA ARG A 999 9.91 -8.35 -20.37
C ARG A 999 11.27 -7.81 -19.91
N GLY A 1000 12.23 -8.70 -19.63
CA GLY A 1000 13.61 -8.32 -19.32
C GLY A 1000 14.29 -7.58 -20.47
N ASP A 1001 14.20 -8.11 -21.69
CA ASP A 1001 14.73 -7.48 -22.91
C ASP A 1001 14.12 -6.10 -23.13
N TRP A 1002 12.80 -5.95 -22.95
CA TRP A 1002 12.15 -4.64 -23.10
C TRP A 1002 12.70 -3.59 -22.12
N LEU A 1003 12.94 -3.97 -20.85
CA LEU A 1003 13.53 -3.06 -19.86
C LEU A 1003 14.95 -2.67 -20.23
N ARG A 1004 15.77 -3.66 -20.61
CA ARG A 1004 17.14 -3.44 -21.09
C ARG A 1004 17.17 -2.50 -22.29
N ASP A 1005 16.37 -2.81 -23.30
CA ASP A 1005 16.34 -2.08 -24.58
C ASP A 1005 15.82 -0.66 -24.38
N TRP A 1006 14.88 -0.45 -23.45
CA TRP A 1006 14.43 0.90 -23.08
C TRP A 1006 15.58 1.73 -22.48
N ILE A 1007 16.36 1.16 -21.55
CA ILE A 1007 17.50 1.87 -20.92
C ILE A 1007 18.57 2.18 -21.97
N LEU A 1008 18.87 1.24 -22.87
CA LEU A 1008 19.80 1.45 -23.97
C LEU A 1008 19.33 2.56 -24.92
N ALA A 1009 18.05 2.54 -25.31
CA ALA A 1009 17.47 3.59 -26.16
C ALA A 1009 17.46 4.97 -25.48
N ALA A 1010 17.27 5.02 -24.16
CA ALA A 1010 17.41 6.25 -23.38
C ALA A 1010 18.88 6.74 -23.41
N ALA A 1011 19.85 5.83 -23.27
CA ALA A 1011 21.27 6.16 -23.35
C ALA A 1011 21.66 6.74 -24.72
N ASP A 1012 21.17 6.15 -25.83
CA ASP A 1012 21.41 6.64 -27.19
C ASP A 1012 20.89 8.07 -27.39
N LYS A 1013 19.78 8.41 -26.73
CA LYS A 1013 19.21 9.76 -26.71
C LYS A 1013 19.84 10.67 -25.65
N ARG A 1014 21.01 10.32 -25.13
CA ARG A 1014 21.72 11.05 -24.05
C ARG A 1014 20.84 11.26 -22.81
N TYR A 1015 19.97 10.29 -22.53
CA TYR A 1015 18.98 10.26 -21.45
C TYR A 1015 17.98 11.42 -21.49
N VAL A 1016 17.68 11.96 -22.67
CA VAL A 1016 16.55 12.87 -22.88
C VAL A 1016 15.30 12.03 -23.17
N VAL A 1017 14.32 12.09 -22.27
CA VAL A 1017 13.13 11.23 -22.33
C VAL A 1017 11.85 12.05 -22.18
N VAL A 1018 10.77 11.54 -22.77
CA VAL A 1018 9.41 12.03 -22.51
C VAL A 1018 8.95 11.45 -21.18
N THR A 1019 8.47 12.29 -20.26
CA THR A 1019 8.11 11.88 -18.90
C THR A 1019 7.01 10.81 -18.89
N ARG A 1020 6.04 10.88 -19.81
CA ARG A 1020 5.03 9.82 -20.00
C ARG A 1020 5.67 8.46 -20.28
N ASP A 1021 6.64 8.41 -21.18
CA ASP A 1021 7.30 7.15 -21.58
C ASP A 1021 8.17 6.62 -20.43
N PHE A 1022 8.80 7.52 -19.65
CA PHE A 1022 9.51 7.15 -18.41
C PHE A 1022 8.56 6.62 -17.33
N ALA A 1023 7.38 7.22 -17.17
CA ALA A 1023 6.38 6.75 -16.21
C ALA A 1023 5.86 5.35 -16.58
N GLU A 1024 5.70 5.04 -17.87
CA GLU A 1024 5.39 3.68 -18.34
C GLU A 1024 6.52 2.70 -18.01
N PHE A 1025 7.78 3.09 -18.28
CA PHE A 1025 8.95 2.30 -17.92
C PHE A 1025 9.01 2.04 -16.40
N LEU A 1026 8.84 3.07 -15.58
CA LEU A 1026 8.85 2.98 -14.13
C LEU A 1026 7.71 2.11 -13.58
N GLY A 1027 6.52 2.17 -14.19
CA GLY A 1027 5.40 1.29 -13.83
C GLY A 1027 5.71 -0.19 -14.07
N ARG A 1028 6.32 -0.52 -15.22
CA ARG A 1028 6.77 -1.89 -15.53
C ARG A 1028 7.91 -2.32 -14.61
N LEU A 1029 8.84 -1.42 -14.31
CA LEU A 1029 9.93 -1.66 -13.36
C LEU A 1029 9.39 -1.94 -11.94
N GLY A 1030 8.37 -1.19 -11.53
CA GLY A 1030 7.64 -1.41 -10.28
C GLY A 1030 7.01 -2.80 -10.21
N PHE A 1031 6.40 -3.26 -11.30
CA PHE A 1031 5.89 -4.64 -11.40
C PHE A 1031 7.02 -5.68 -11.23
N VAL A 1032 8.13 -5.52 -11.97
CA VAL A 1032 9.27 -6.45 -11.90
C VAL A 1032 9.89 -6.48 -10.50
N SER A 1033 9.97 -5.33 -9.83
CA SER A 1033 10.51 -5.23 -8.46
C SER A 1033 9.69 -5.99 -7.40
N GLN A 1034 8.45 -6.38 -7.71
CA GLN A 1034 7.68 -7.22 -6.80
C GLN A 1034 8.27 -8.62 -6.68
N LEU A 1035 8.91 -9.11 -7.76
CA LEU A 1035 9.66 -10.36 -7.78
C LEU A 1035 11.16 -10.11 -7.50
N LEU A 1036 11.79 -9.19 -8.23
CA LEU A 1036 13.19 -8.82 -8.05
C LEU A 1036 13.34 -7.78 -6.96
N VAL A 1037 13.31 -8.26 -5.71
CA VAL A 1037 13.27 -7.39 -4.51
C VAL A 1037 14.49 -6.47 -4.42
N TRP A 1038 15.65 -6.88 -4.93
CA TRP A 1038 16.88 -6.08 -4.97
C TRP A 1038 16.70 -4.75 -5.73
N MET A 1039 15.72 -4.67 -6.65
CA MET A 1039 15.46 -3.45 -7.41
C MET A 1039 14.73 -2.37 -6.58
N LYS A 1040 13.98 -2.76 -5.54
CA LYS A 1040 13.10 -1.84 -4.80
C LYS A 1040 13.83 -0.62 -4.22
N PRO A 1041 15.00 -0.74 -3.57
CA PRO A 1041 15.73 0.42 -3.04
C PRO A 1041 16.11 1.44 -4.13
N HIS A 1042 16.35 0.96 -5.36
CA HIS A 1042 16.76 1.78 -6.49
C HIS A 1042 15.59 2.50 -7.18
N LEU A 1043 14.34 2.18 -6.87
CA LEU A 1043 13.18 2.85 -7.47
C LEU A 1043 12.93 4.25 -6.90
N SER A 1044 13.40 4.52 -5.67
CA SER A 1044 13.20 5.81 -4.99
C SER A 1044 13.61 7.03 -5.84
N PRO A 1045 14.86 7.12 -6.37
CA PRO A 1045 15.24 8.25 -7.22
C PRO A 1045 14.41 8.34 -8.51
N LEU A 1046 13.95 7.22 -9.06
CA LEU A 1046 13.12 7.19 -10.27
C LEU A 1046 11.72 7.77 -10.00
N TYR A 1047 11.09 7.37 -8.89
CA TYR A 1047 9.80 7.92 -8.46
C TYR A 1047 9.90 9.40 -8.10
N ALA A 1048 10.98 9.81 -7.41
CA ALA A 1048 11.21 11.20 -7.07
C ALA A 1048 11.28 12.09 -8.33
N TRP A 1049 12.00 11.64 -9.37
CA TRP A 1049 12.05 12.37 -10.63
C TRP A 1049 10.71 12.39 -11.36
N SER A 1050 10.04 11.24 -11.47
CA SER A 1050 8.73 11.16 -12.12
C SER A 1050 7.65 12.00 -11.44
N ALA A 1051 7.76 12.24 -10.14
CA ALA A 1051 6.85 13.10 -9.39
C ALA A 1051 7.17 14.60 -9.57
N ALA A 1052 8.42 14.93 -9.91
CA ALA A 1052 8.87 16.31 -10.10
C ALA A 1052 8.58 16.84 -11.51
N THR A 1053 8.26 15.98 -12.47
CA THR A 1053 8.05 16.33 -13.89
C THR A 1053 6.60 16.12 -14.34
N GLY A 1054 6.12 16.95 -15.27
CA GLY A 1054 4.78 16.81 -15.86
C GLY A 1054 4.77 15.74 -16.96
N SER A 1055 3.62 15.09 -17.21
CA SER A 1055 3.55 13.95 -18.16
C SER A 1055 3.95 14.29 -19.60
N SER A 1056 3.74 15.53 -20.05
CA SER A 1056 4.15 16.01 -21.38
C SER A 1056 5.57 16.58 -21.42
N THR A 1057 6.28 16.65 -20.29
CA THR A 1057 7.62 17.22 -20.22
C THR A 1057 8.64 16.32 -20.90
N VAL A 1058 9.47 16.92 -21.76
CA VAL A 1058 10.67 16.30 -22.33
C VAL A 1058 11.88 16.89 -21.61
N ALA A 1059 12.62 16.06 -20.89
CA ALA A 1059 13.76 16.53 -20.11
C ALA A 1059 14.88 15.49 -20.06
N LYS A 1060 16.11 15.96 -19.83
CA LYS A 1060 17.24 15.09 -19.51
C LYS A 1060 17.07 14.54 -18.09
N LEU A 1061 17.28 13.23 -17.94
CA LEU A 1061 17.29 12.59 -16.61
C LEU A 1061 18.44 13.15 -15.74
N PRO A 1062 18.23 13.35 -14.43
CA PRO A 1062 19.29 13.71 -13.50
C PRO A 1062 20.37 12.63 -13.44
N ASP A 1063 21.62 13.02 -13.15
CA ASP A 1063 22.74 12.07 -13.13
C ASP A 1063 22.54 10.92 -12.13
N THR A 1064 21.90 11.16 -10.99
CA THR A 1064 21.52 10.11 -10.03
C THR A 1064 20.57 9.08 -10.65
N VAL A 1065 19.58 9.53 -11.42
CA VAL A 1065 18.65 8.64 -12.13
C VAL A 1065 19.39 7.87 -13.22
N ILE A 1066 20.27 8.54 -13.97
CA ILE A 1066 21.10 7.90 -15.01
C ILE A 1066 22.00 6.82 -14.41
N LEU A 1067 22.70 7.10 -13.31
CA LEU A 1067 23.56 6.15 -12.62
C LEU A 1067 22.76 4.94 -12.12
N THR A 1068 21.57 5.19 -11.57
CA THR A 1068 20.66 4.13 -11.12
C THR A 1068 20.22 3.23 -12.29
N LEU A 1069 19.86 3.82 -13.43
CA LEU A 1069 19.50 3.05 -14.63
C LEU A 1069 20.68 2.24 -15.18
N LYS A 1070 21.89 2.79 -15.16
CA LYS A 1070 23.11 2.07 -15.56
C LYS A 1070 23.40 0.90 -14.65
N TYR A 1071 23.23 1.07 -13.34
CA TYR A 1071 23.36 -0.02 -12.36
C TYR A 1071 22.34 -1.13 -12.65
N ILE A 1072 21.06 -0.78 -12.79
CA ILE A 1072 20.00 -1.74 -13.12
C ILE A 1072 20.31 -2.46 -14.44
N LEU A 1073 20.79 -1.74 -15.45
CA LEU A 1073 21.17 -2.34 -16.73
C LEU A 1073 22.33 -3.34 -16.57
N ALA A 1074 23.35 -3.01 -15.78
CA ALA A 1074 24.48 -3.89 -15.53
C ALA A 1074 24.02 -5.19 -14.84
N GLU A 1075 23.21 -5.09 -13.79
CA GLU A 1075 22.66 -6.25 -13.08
C GLU A 1075 21.80 -7.12 -14.02
N LEU A 1076 20.90 -6.51 -14.82
CA LEU A 1076 20.10 -7.23 -15.82
C LEU A 1076 20.94 -7.89 -16.93
N GLN A 1077 22.18 -7.44 -17.16
CA GLN A 1077 23.10 -8.04 -18.13
C GLN A 1077 23.96 -9.15 -17.52
N MET A 1078 24.30 -9.03 -16.23
CA MET A 1078 25.06 -10.04 -15.48
C MET A 1078 24.21 -11.27 -15.16
N GLU A 1079 22.93 -11.08 -14.81
CA GLU A 1079 21.93 -12.14 -14.72
C GLU A 1079 21.58 -12.63 -16.14
N GLN A 1080 22.28 -13.65 -16.66
CA GLN A 1080 22.08 -14.12 -18.04
C GLN A 1080 20.60 -14.52 -18.32
N ARG A 1081 19.90 -13.63 -19.04
CA ARG A 1081 18.69 -13.80 -19.86
C ARG A 1081 17.38 -14.20 -19.19
N VAL A 1082 17.35 -14.53 -17.91
CA VAL A 1082 16.13 -14.43 -17.09
C VAL A 1082 16.60 -14.04 -15.69
N PRO A 1083 16.10 -12.95 -15.08
CA PRO A 1083 16.31 -12.69 -13.66
C PRO A 1083 15.65 -13.81 -12.87
N LEU A 1084 16.43 -14.74 -12.35
CA LEU A 1084 15.95 -15.98 -11.74
C LEU A 1084 16.32 -15.99 -10.26
N LEU A 1085 15.35 -16.25 -9.40
CA LEU A 1085 15.56 -16.45 -7.96
C LEU A 1085 15.36 -17.94 -7.64
N GLU A 1086 16.33 -18.57 -6.96
CA GLU A 1086 16.15 -19.92 -6.43
C GLU A 1086 15.00 -19.95 -5.41
N ALA A 1087 14.09 -20.91 -5.59
CA ALA A 1087 12.93 -21.15 -4.73
C ALA A 1087 13.33 -22.01 -3.52
N HIS A 1088 14.07 -21.44 -2.56
CA HIS A 1088 14.43 -22.11 -1.30
C HIS A 1088 13.64 -21.58 -0.08
N ASP A 1089 13.37 -22.49 0.88
CA ASP A 1089 12.64 -22.33 2.16
C ASP A 1089 12.40 -20.89 2.60
N ASP A 1090 11.15 -20.42 2.50
CA ASP A 1090 10.70 -19.16 3.13
C ASP A 1090 11.53 -17.89 2.81
N LYS A 1091 12.44 -18.01 1.84
CA LYS A 1091 13.49 -17.09 1.45
C LYS A 1091 13.39 -16.89 -0.06
N VAL A 1092 12.61 -15.89 -0.43
CA VAL A 1092 12.86 -15.17 -1.69
C VAL A 1092 14.26 -14.56 -1.54
N ALA A 1093 15.28 -15.26 -2.02
CA ALA A 1093 16.72 -14.98 -2.00
C ALA A 1093 17.24 -14.00 -0.93
N ILE A 1094 17.61 -14.58 0.21
CA ILE A 1094 18.83 -14.21 0.93
C ILE A 1094 19.88 -15.22 0.41
N ASN A 1095 20.72 -14.83 -0.55
CA ASN A 1095 21.87 -15.66 -0.89
C ASN A 1095 23.02 -15.31 0.03
N ALA A 1096 23.40 -16.30 0.84
CA ALA A 1096 24.51 -16.26 1.76
C ALA A 1096 25.83 -16.27 0.97
N GLY A 1097 26.80 -15.52 1.48
CA GLY A 1097 28.08 -15.34 0.83
C GLY A 1097 28.90 -16.62 0.77
N GLU A 1098 29.42 -16.90 -0.42
CA GLU A 1098 30.81 -17.29 -0.55
C GLU A 1098 31.59 -16.06 -1.03
N PRO A 1099 32.76 -15.74 -0.44
CA PRO A 1099 33.56 -14.60 -0.88
C PRO A 1099 34.05 -14.85 -2.32
N PRO A 1100 33.92 -13.88 -3.25
CA PRO A 1100 34.59 -14.00 -4.53
C PRO A 1100 36.09 -14.06 -4.27
N ALA A 1101 36.72 -15.13 -4.77
CA ALA A 1101 38.17 -15.21 -4.87
C ALA A 1101 38.69 -13.93 -5.53
N LEU A 1102 39.68 -13.33 -4.86
CA LEU A 1102 40.46 -12.18 -5.30
C LEU A 1102 40.75 -12.22 -6.82
N PHE A 1103 40.59 -11.05 -7.43
CA PHE A 1103 41.05 -10.73 -8.78
C PHE A 1103 42.48 -11.24 -9.04
N THR A 1104 42.64 -12.12 -10.03
CA THR A 1104 43.85 -12.17 -10.84
C THR A 1104 43.49 -11.88 -12.29
N LEU A 1105 43.84 -10.68 -12.74
CA LEU A 1105 43.91 -10.31 -14.15
C LEU A 1105 44.97 -11.19 -14.83
N GLY A 1106 44.53 -12.11 -15.68
CA GLY A 1106 45.36 -12.89 -16.57
C GLY A 1106 44.92 -12.68 -18.02
N THR A 1107 45.77 -12.01 -18.77
CA THR A 1107 45.73 -11.71 -20.20
C THR A 1107 45.36 -12.90 -21.12
N GLY A 1108 44.50 -12.65 -22.12
CA GLY A 1108 44.75 -13.08 -23.51
C GLY A 1108 44.17 -14.42 -24.01
N ALA A 1109 43.49 -14.29 -25.16
CA ALA A 1109 43.48 -15.21 -26.33
C ALA A 1109 42.45 -16.36 -26.45
N PHE A 1110 41.67 -16.24 -27.53
CA PHE A 1110 41.30 -17.23 -28.57
C PHE A 1110 40.61 -18.59 -28.24
N VAL A 1111 39.37 -18.71 -28.75
CA VAL A 1111 38.86 -19.73 -29.72
C VAL A 1111 39.16 -21.23 -29.49
N SER A 1112 38.13 -22.06 -29.24
CA SER A 1112 37.59 -23.11 -30.16
C SER A 1112 36.87 -24.29 -29.46
N GLN A 1113 35.73 -24.63 -30.08
CA GLN A 1113 35.11 -25.94 -30.34
C GLN A 1113 35.67 -27.28 -29.78
N VAL A 1114 34.71 -28.12 -29.34
CA VAL A 1114 34.47 -29.54 -29.69
C VAL A 1114 35.07 -30.70 -28.84
N ALA A 1115 34.19 -31.69 -28.65
CA ALA A 1115 34.38 -33.16 -28.47
C ALA A 1115 34.38 -33.82 -27.07
N LEU A 1116 33.25 -34.48 -26.80
CA LEU A 1116 33.08 -35.93 -26.61
C LEU A 1116 34.04 -36.74 -25.70
N ALA A 1117 33.36 -37.38 -24.73
CA ALA A 1117 33.43 -38.82 -24.38
C ALA A 1117 34.42 -39.29 -23.28
N PRO A 1118 34.05 -40.39 -22.57
CA PRO A 1118 34.40 -40.64 -21.17
C PRO A 1118 35.56 -41.63 -21.00
N LYS A 1119 36.21 -41.62 -19.83
CA LYS A 1119 37.01 -42.77 -19.38
C LYS A 1119 36.82 -43.09 -17.90
N ARG A 1120 36.40 -44.34 -17.71
CA ARG A 1120 36.37 -45.15 -16.49
C ARG A 1120 37.76 -45.29 -15.86
N ALA A 1121 37.71 -45.35 -14.53
CA ALA A 1121 38.35 -46.32 -13.64
C ALA A 1121 39.84 -46.23 -13.31
N GLN A 1122 40.08 -46.53 -12.02
CA GLN A 1122 41.32 -47.01 -11.38
C GLN A 1122 42.39 -45.92 -11.17
N HIS A 1123 43.01 -45.75 -10.00
CA HIS A 1123 43.16 -46.62 -8.84
C HIS A 1123 43.58 -45.78 -7.61
N SER A 1124 43.30 -46.35 -6.42
CA SER A 1124 44.11 -46.32 -5.19
C SER A 1124 44.48 -44.98 -4.54
N GLY A 1125 43.97 -44.81 -3.32
CA GLY A 1125 44.39 -43.83 -2.32
C GLY A 1125 43.29 -43.61 -1.32
#